data_AF-A0A6I8Q6U4-F1
#
_entry.id   AF-A0A6I8Q6U4-F1
#
_cell.length_a   1.000
_cell.length_b   1.000
_cell.length_c   1.000
_cell.angle_alpha   90.00
_cell.angle_beta   90.00
_cell.angle_gamma   90.00
#
_symmetry.space_group_name_H-M   'P 1'
#
loop_
_entity.id
_entity.type
_entity.pdbx_description
1 polymer ?
#
loop_
_entity_poly.entity_id
_entity_poly.type
_entity_poly.pdbx_seq_one_letter_code
_entity_poly.pdbx_strand_id
1 'polypeptide(L)'
;MIITYLVNGTALSHSKPNVQLNMETLESELTCPICLELFEDPLLLPCAHSLCFSCAHRILTSGCASNEIAEPVPAFQCPTCRYVISLNHRGLEGLKRNVTLQNIIDRFQKASLSVPNSPSDDHREKIYRTVPIMASERIPCQFCETEPPRDAVKTCITCEVSYCDRCLRATHPNKKPFTSHRLVEPIPDGHFRGLACLEHENEKVNMYCTVDDQLICALCKLVGRHREHQVASLSDRYEKLKQTLESNFPILVKHSSELESQMTKLIQICQQVEVNTSMHEAKLNEECDELMDIIQRRKQMIAVKIKETKVMKLRKLAQQIANCRQRLERSTVLINQTDHILKESDHARFLQGAKTVAERISMTATSSHVLMPDVNLNDAFENFALDFSREKKLLEGLDYVTAPNPPSIREELCTASHDTITVHWTSDDEFSVGSYELQYTIYTGQANFISLYSSMDSWMIVPNIKQNHYTVHGLQSGTRYIFLVKAINQAGSRHSDPARLKTNSQPFKLDPKYAHKKLKISNDGMQMEKEESSLKKSHTPERFSGTGCYGATGNVFIDSGCHYWEVAVGNSTWYAIGIAYKSAPRNEWVGKNTSSWVFTRCNNNFLVRHNNKEALLDVNPQLKRLGVLLDYDNNTLSFYDPANSLHLHTFPISFILPVCPTFTIWNKSVLILSGLPAPDFMDSFMSQPQETISRPQESPYVSGLKGCQ
;
A
#
# COMPACT_ATOMS: atom_id res chain seq x y z
N MET A 1 -20.14 2.69 -21.75
CA MET A 1 -19.59 3.67 -22.72
C MET A 1 -18.06 3.74 -22.70
N ILE A 2 -17.37 3.73 -21.55
CA ILE A 2 -15.90 3.79 -21.49
C ILE A 2 -15.23 2.49 -21.98
N ILE A 3 -15.77 1.32 -21.63
CA ILE A 3 -15.21 0.02 -22.02
C ILE A 3 -15.47 -0.32 -23.49
N THR A 4 -16.59 0.15 -24.05
CA THR A 4 -16.91 -0.02 -25.47
C THR A 4 -15.93 0.72 -26.40
N TYR A 5 -15.31 1.81 -25.92
CA TYR A 5 -14.29 2.55 -26.68
C TYR A 5 -12.88 1.94 -26.56
N LEU A 6 -12.57 1.23 -25.48
CA LEU A 6 -11.26 0.60 -25.28
C LEU A 6 -11.15 -0.78 -25.96
N VAL A 7 -12.27 -1.52 -26.05
CA VAL A 7 -12.29 -2.86 -26.65
C VAL A 7 -12.30 -2.84 -28.19
N ASN A 8 -12.76 -1.74 -28.81
CA ASN A 8 -12.80 -1.61 -30.27
C ASN A 8 -11.46 -1.22 -30.91
N GLY A 9 -10.41 -0.98 -30.12
CA GLY A 9 -9.09 -0.56 -30.62
C GLY A 9 -8.14 -1.69 -31.01
N THR A 10 -8.31 -2.91 -30.51
CA THR A 10 -7.47 -4.07 -30.84
C THR A 10 -8.19 -5.37 -30.48
N ALA A 11 -9.01 -5.89 -31.40
CA ALA A 11 -9.50 -7.25 -31.32
C ALA A 11 -8.38 -8.24 -31.70
N LEU A 12 -7.46 -8.54 -30.78
CA LEU A 12 -6.58 -9.70 -30.89
C LEU A 12 -7.37 -10.94 -30.47
N SER A 13 -8.10 -11.52 -31.43
CA SER A 13 -8.71 -12.84 -31.27
C SER A 13 -7.62 -13.90 -31.23
N HIS A 14 -7.57 -14.66 -30.13
CA HIS A 14 -6.80 -15.89 -30.00
C HIS A 14 -7.15 -16.88 -31.12
N SER A 15 -6.30 -16.98 -32.14
CA SER A 15 -6.25 -18.13 -33.05
C SER A 15 -4.83 -18.26 -33.64
N LYS A 16 -4.44 -19.49 -33.98
CA LYS A 16 -3.11 -19.98 -34.40
C LYS A 16 -2.33 -19.00 -35.30
N PRO A 17 -0.97 -18.98 -35.26
CA PRO A 17 -0.17 -18.02 -36.02
C PRO A 17 -0.40 -18.24 -37.52
N ASN A 18 -1.21 -17.34 -38.09
CA ASN A 18 -1.50 -17.30 -39.51
C ASN A 18 -0.48 -16.32 -40.13
N VAL A 19 0.40 -16.82 -41.00
CA VAL A 19 1.47 -16.05 -41.66
C VAL A 19 0.94 -14.81 -42.38
N GLN A 20 -0.36 -14.77 -42.70
CA GLN A 20 -1.08 -13.65 -43.30
C GLN A 20 -1.06 -12.35 -42.46
N LEU A 21 -1.24 -12.45 -41.13
CA LEU A 21 -1.38 -11.28 -40.24
C LEU A 21 -0.07 -10.48 -40.09
N ASN A 22 1.10 -11.11 -40.31
CA ASN A 22 2.40 -10.42 -40.28
C ASN A 22 2.71 -9.64 -41.57
N MET A 23 2.08 -10.00 -42.69
CA MET A 23 2.32 -9.33 -43.98
C MET A 23 1.56 -8.01 -44.07
N GLU A 24 0.32 -7.95 -43.56
CA GLU A 24 -0.51 -6.73 -43.55
C GLU A 24 0.06 -5.64 -42.62
N THR A 25 0.57 -6.03 -41.43
CA THR A 25 1.24 -5.08 -40.52
C THR A 25 2.54 -4.54 -41.13
N LEU A 26 3.33 -5.40 -41.79
CA LEU A 26 4.57 -5.01 -42.43
C LEU A 26 4.33 -4.15 -43.68
N GLU A 27 3.29 -4.43 -44.47
CA GLU A 27 2.90 -3.62 -45.61
C GLU A 27 2.56 -2.18 -45.17
N SER A 28 1.80 -2.02 -44.08
CA SER A 28 1.49 -0.70 -43.52
C SER A 28 2.74 0.09 -43.13
N GLU A 29 3.79 -0.56 -42.61
CA GLU A 29 5.08 0.06 -42.26
C GLU A 29 5.92 0.45 -43.49
N LEU A 30 5.65 -0.15 -44.65
CA LEU A 30 6.36 0.09 -45.91
C LEU A 30 5.62 1.05 -46.85
N THR A 31 4.49 1.61 -46.42
CA THR A 31 3.68 2.55 -47.22
C THR A 31 4.01 4.01 -46.90
N CYS A 32 4.02 4.83 -47.94
CA CYS A 32 4.22 6.27 -47.82
C CYS A 32 2.93 6.93 -47.30
N PRO A 33 2.98 7.74 -46.24
CA PRO A 33 1.78 8.36 -45.64
C PRO A 33 1.10 9.41 -46.54
N ILE A 34 1.69 9.73 -47.70
CA ILE A 34 1.18 10.73 -48.64
C ILE A 34 0.51 10.10 -49.86
N CYS A 35 1.18 9.17 -50.54
CA CYS A 35 0.59 8.48 -51.69
C CYS A 35 -0.14 7.19 -51.32
N LEU A 36 0.03 6.69 -50.08
CA LEU A 36 -0.54 5.44 -49.55
C LEU A 36 -0.10 4.18 -50.32
N GLU A 37 0.91 4.32 -51.17
CA GLU A 37 1.57 3.24 -51.90
C GLU A 37 2.91 2.88 -51.22
N LEU A 38 3.49 1.73 -51.57
CA LEU A 38 4.86 1.38 -51.18
C LEU A 38 5.83 2.51 -51.56
N PHE A 39 6.83 2.78 -50.71
CA PHE A 39 7.75 3.88 -51.01
C PHE A 39 8.51 3.68 -52.33
N GLU A 40 8.54 4.75 -53.14
CA GLU A 40 9.28 4.83 -54.39
C GLU A 40 10.31 5.99 -54.28
N ASP A 41 11.60 5.68 -54.44
CA ASP A 41 12.73 6.58 -54.15
C ASP A 41 12.58 7.28 -52.78
N PRO A 42 12.58 6.52 -51.66
CA PRO A 42 12.33 7.08 -50.33
C PRO A 42 13.45 8.02 -49.90
N LEU A 43 13.10 9.24 -49.52
CA LEU A 43 13.94 10.19 -48.81
C LEU A 43 13.89 9.92 -47.30
N LEU A 44 15.03 9.98 -46.63
CA LEU A 44 15.16 9.96 -45.17
C LEU A 44 15.17 11.40 -44.65
N LEU A 45 14.14 11.75 -43.87
CA LEU A 45 14.01 13.06 -43.26
C LEU A 45 14.86 13.16 -41.98
N PRO A 46 15.28 14.38 -41.57
CA PRO A 46 15.95 14.62 -40.29
C PRO A 46 15.24 14.07 -39.05
N CYS A 47 13.90 13.94 -39.09
CA CYS A 47 13.08 13.34 -38.03
C CYS A 47 12.97 11.82 -38.12
N ALA A 48 13.86 11.16 -38.87
CA ALA A 48 13.92 9.70 -39.11
C ALA A 48 12.70 9.06 -39.81
N HIS A 49 11.73 9.86 -40.26
CA HIS A 49 10.63 9.39 -41.10
C HIS A 49 11.03 9.40 -42.58
N SER A 50 10.31 8.63 -43.42
CA SER A 50 10.54 8.59 -44.86
C SER A 50 9.35 9.08 -45.68
N LEU A 51 9.63 9.61 -46.87
CA LEU A 51 8.67 10.05 -47.89
C LEU A 51 9.22 9.73 -49.28
N CYS A 52 8.36 9.37 -50.25
CA CYS A 52 8.79 9.26 -51.65
C CYS A 52 9.34 10.62 -52.14
N PHE A 53 10.38 10.62 -52.98
CA PHE A 53 10.93 11.84 -53.57
C PHE A 53 9.84 12.71 -54.22
N SER A 54 8.96 12.08 -55.01
CA SER A 54 7.83 12.72 -55.69
C SER A 54 6.81 13.33 -54.71
N CYS A 55 6.58 12.68 -53.56
CA CYS A 55 5.69 13.16 -52.51
C CYS A 55 6.28 14.36 -51.78
N ALA A 56 7.57 14.30 -51.42
CA ALA A 56 8.27 15.43 -50.82
C ALA A 56 8.34 16.63 -51.78
N HIS A 57 8.56 16.38 -53.08
CA HIS A 57 8.53 17.42 -54.12
C HIS A 57 7.16 18.09 -54.22
N ARG A 58 6.08 17.31 -54.18
CA ARG A 58 4.71 17.85 -54.20
C ARG A 58 4.42 18.72 -52.98
N ILE A 59 4.86 18.32 -51.79
CA ILE A 59 4.70 19.11 -50.56
C ILE A 59 5.47 20.43 -50.68
N LEU A 60 6.71 20.39 -51.18
CA LEU A 60 7.53 21.59 -51.32
C LEU A 60 6.94 22.57 -52.35
N THR A 61 6.53 22.08 -53.51
CA THR A 61 5.98 22.90 -54.60
C THR A 61 4.59 23.47 -54.26
N SER A 62 3.80 22.78 -53.44
CA SER A 62 2.50 23.29 -52.96
C SER A 62 2.61 24.32 -51.83
N GLY A 63 3.75 24.40 -51.13
CA GLY A 63 4.02 25.38 -50.07
C GLY A 63 4.44 26.77 -50.54
N CYS A 64 4.88 26.93 -51.80
CA CYS A 64 5.38 28.20 -52.36
C CYS A 64 4.28 29.04 -53.04
N ALA A 65 3.24 29.44 -52.30
CA ALA A 65 2.18 30.32 -52.79
C ALA A 65 2.06 31.67 -52.06
N SER A 66 3.11 32.12 -51.35
CA SER A 66 3.12 33.45 -50.72
C SER A 66 4.39 34.23 -51.07
N ASN A 67 4.18 35.36 -51.74
CA ASN A 67 5.18 36.37 -52.10
C ASN A 67 5.85 36.97 -50.84
N GLU A 68 7.18 37.02 -50.81
CA GLU A 68 7.97 38.27 -50.64
C GLU A 68 9.48 37.99 -50.62
N ILE A 69 10.23 39.03 -50.97
CA ILE A 69 11.63 39.03 -51.42
C ILE A 69 12.60 38.97 -50.22
N ALA A 70 13.22 37.81 -50.01
CA ALA A 70 14.55 37.58 -49.40
C ALA A 70 14.84 36.07 -49.49
N GLU A 71 16.04 35.62 -49.91
CA GLU A 71 16.39 34.20 -50.13
C GLU A 71 15.76 33.24 -49.09
N PRO A 72 14.64 32.53 -49.41
CA PRO A 72 14.04 31.61 -48.47
C PRO A 72 14.65 30.25 -48.69
N VAL A 73 15.38 29.77 -47.68
CA VAL A 73 15.80 28.36 -47.57
C VAL A 73 14.53 27.50 -47.69
N PRO A 74 14.37 26.67 -48.74
CA PRO A 74 13.12 25.93 -48.95
C PRO A 74 12.87 24.97 -47.78
N ALA A 75 11.70 25.00 -47.15
CA ALA A 75 11.38 24.17 -45.98
C ALA A 75 9.96 23.60 -46.02
N PHE A 76 9.73 22.43 -45.41
CA PHE A 76 8.41 21.79 -45.28
C PHE A 76 8.26 21.02 -43.97
N GLN A 77 7.03 20.73 -43.53
CA GLN A 77 6.77 19.93 -42.33
C GLN A 77 6.59 18.44 -42.65
N CYS A 78 7.20 17.57 -41.83
CA CYS A 78 6.98 16.13 -41.92
C CYS A 78 5.51 15.80 -41.62
N PRO A 79 4.78 15.06 -42.49
CA PRO A 79 3.38 14.73 -42.27
C PRO A 79 3.16 13.78 -41.09
N THR A 80 4.16 12.98 -40.71
CA THR A 80 4.05 11.98 -39.64
C THR A 80 4.21 12.58 -38.25
N CYS A 81 5.19 13.48 -38.07
CA CYS A 81 5.53 14.03 -36.74
C CYS A 81 5.54 15.57 -36.66
N ARG A 82 5.23 16.25 -37.77
CA ARG A 82 5.20 17.72 -37.91
C ARG A 82 6.53 18.44 -37.70
N TYR A 83 7.65 17.71 -37.64
CA TYR A 83 8.99 18.30 -37.57
C TYR A 83 9.31 19.11 -38.85
N VAL A 84 9.93 20.29 -38.70
CA VAL A 84 10.25 21.20 -39.80
C VAL A 84 11.56 20.79 -40.48
N ILE A 85 11.50 20.49 -41.78
CA ILE A 85 12.63 20.10 -42.63
C ILE A 85 13.11 21.34 -43.39
N SER A 86 14.33 21.81 -43.09
CA SER A 86 14.97 22.91 -43.83
C SER A 86 15.91 22.32 -44.90
N LEU A 87 15.78 22.76 -46.16
CA LEU A 87 16.55 22.27 -47.30
C LEU A 87 17.64 23.27 -47.69
N ASN A 88 18.81 22.78 -48.08
CA ASN A 88 19.90 23.63 -48.53
C ASN A 88 19.70 24.10 -49.99
N HIS A 89 20.72 24.75 -50.57
CA HIS A 89 20.75 25.19 -51.97
C HIS A 89 20.52 24.08 -53.01
N ARG A 90 20.59 22.80 -52.63
CA ARG A 90 20.29 21.64 -53.49
C ARG A 90 18.84 21.14 -53.34
N GLY A 91 18.02 21.82 -52.56
CA GLY A 91 16.62 21.45 -52.35
C GLY A 91 16.48 20.01 -51.82
N LEU A 92 15.52 19.27 -52.38
CA LEU A 92 15.27 17.87 -52.00
C LEU A 92 16.40 16.91 -52.39
N GLU A 93 17.22 17.26 -53.38
CA GLU A 93 18.39 16.46 -53.75
C GLU A 93 19.47 16.49 -52.66
N GLY A 94 19.41 17.45 -51.74
CA GLY A 94 20.26 17.52 -50.56
C GLY A 94 19.87 16.54 -49.44
N LEU A 95 18.70 15.88 -49.53
CA LEU A 95 18.27 14.88 -48.55
C LEU A 95 18.82 13.49 -48.87
N LYS A 96 19.10 12.70 -47.83
CA LYS A 96 19.63 11.34 -47.99
C LYS A 96 18.52 10.41 -48.50
N ARG A 97 18.84 9.54 -49.47
CA ARG A 97 17.96 8.44 -49.87
C ARG A 97 18.00 7.32 -48.82
N ASN A 98 16.84 6.79 -48.45
CA ASN A 98 16.70 5.67 -47.53
C ASN A 98 16.88 4.35 -48.28
N VAL A 99 18.11 4.05 -48.65
CA VAL A 99 18.47 2.83 -49.40
C VAL A 99 18.10 1.56 -48.62
N THR A 100 18.14 1.61 -47.28
CA THR A 100 17.72 0.49 -46.43
C THR A 100 16.24 0.18 -46.62
N LEU A 101 15.37 1.19 -46.58
CA LEU A 101 13.94 1.03 -46.80
C LEU A 101 13.64 0.55 -48.23
N GLN A 102 14.32 1.11 -49.24
CA GLN A 102 14.21 0.65 -50.62
C GLN A 102 14.57 -0.84 -50.75
N ASN A 103 15.67 -1.29 -50.14
CA ASN A 103 16.06 -2.70 -50.15
C ASN A 103 15.04 -3.62 -49.46
N ILE A 104 14.37 -3.13 -48.40
CA ILE A 104 13.31 -3.89 -47.72
C ILE A 104 12.08 -4.01 -48.63
N ILE A 105 11.70 -2.92 -49.31
CA ILE A 105 10.59 -2.89 -50.27
C ILE A 105 10.87 -3.82 -51.45
N ASP A 106 12.08 -3.78 -52.03
CA ASP A 106 12.47 -4.66 -53.14
C ASP A 106 12.40 -6.14 -52.73
N ARG A 107 12.81 -6.47 -51.48
CA ARG A 107 12.69 -7.83 -50.93
C ARG A 107 11.23 -8.22 -50.68
N PHE A 108 10.42 -7.30 -50.15
CA PHE A 108 9.00 -7.51 -49.92
C PHE A 108 8.24 -7.76 -51.22
N GLN A 109 8.54 -6.99 -52.26
CA GLN A 109 7.99 -7.16 -53.61
C GLN A 109 8.43 -8.51 -54.23
N LYS A 110 9.71 -8.88 -54.11
CA LYS A 110 10.23 -10.18 -54.56
C LYS A 110 9.58 -11.37 -53.83
N ALA A 111 9.34 -11.25 -52.52
CA ALA A 111 8.66 -12.28 -51.73
C ALA A 111 7.18 -12.41 -52.12
N SER A 112 6.50 -11.29 -52.37
CA SER A 112 5.08 -11.24 -52.74
C SER A 112 4.79 -11.83 -54.13
N LEU A 113 5.76 -11.79 -55.05
CA LEU A 113 5.66 -12.37 -56.40
C LEU A 113 5.89 -13.90 -56.46
N SER A 114 6.23 -14.55 -55.35
CA SER A 114 6.64 -15.96 -55.29
C SER A 114 5.58 -16.94 -54.77
N VAL A 115 4.29 -16.56 -54.82
CA VAL A 115 3.16 -17.44 -54.44
C VAL A 115 2.70 -18.27 -55.65
N PRO A 116 2.75 -19.62 -55.63
CA PRO A 116 2.13 -20.43 -56.67
C PRO A 116 0.61 -20.39 -56.52
N ASN A 117 -0.08 -19.98 -57.58
CA ASN A 117 -1.53 -20.15 -57.75
C ASN A 117 -1.91 -21.65 -57.63
N SER A 118 -3.03 -21.90 -56.94
CA SER A 118 -3.85 -23.13 -56.73
C SER A 118 -3.65 -24.31 -57.71
N PRO A 119 -3.92 -25.59 -57.34
CA PRO A 119 -5.30 -26.02 -57.07
C PRO A 119 -5.53 -27.22 -56.10
N SER A 120 -6.81 -27.48 -55.90
CA SER A 120 -7.58 -28.61 -55.35
C SER A 120 -7.02 -30.04 -55.25
N ASP A 121 -7.65 -30.77 -54.31
CA ASP A 121 -7.90 -32.21 -54.18
C ASP A 121 -6.78 -33.16 -53.70
N ASP A 122 -6.97 -33.55 -52.44
CA ASP A 122 -7.12 -34.90 -51.87
C ASP A 122 -6.35 -36.11 -52.48
N HIS A 123 -5.84 -36.93 -51.54
CA HIS A 123 -5.34 -38.31 -51.63
C HIS A 123 -3.82 -38.61 -51.82
N ARG A 124 -3.33 -39.34 -50.81
CA ARG A 124 -2.42 -40.51 -50.82
C ARG A 124 -0.89 -40.35 -50.70
N GLU A 125 -0.42 -40.83 -49.53
CA GLU A 125 0.77 -41.66 -49.26
C GLU A 125 2.19 -41.27 -49.72
N LYS A 126 3.06 -41.24 -48.69
CA LYS A 126 4.43 -41.80 -48.59
C LYS A 126 5.66 -40.99 -49.11
N ILE A 127 6.46 -40.61 -48.11
CA ILE A 127 7.90 -40.94 -47.90
C ILE A 127 8.94 -40.34 -48.87
N TYR A 128 9.73 -39.42 -48.30
CA TYR A 128 11.17 -39.14 -48.49
C TYR A 128 11.79 -39.30 -49.89
N ARG A 129 12.12 -38.15 -50.51
CA ARG A 129 13.40 -37.93 -51.22
C ARG A 129 13.87 -36.49 -51.11
N THR A 130 15.19 -36.36 -51.15
CA THR A 130 16.05 -35.27 -50.67
C THR A 130 16.59 -34.43 -51.86
N VAL A 131 16.56 -33.09 -51.72
CA VAL A 131 17.43 -32.01 -52.35
C VAL A 131 17.26 -31.77 -53.88
N PRO A 132 17.54 -30.59 -54.53
CA PRO A 132 18.16 -29.27 -54.15
C PRO A 132 17.33 -27.97 -54.47
N ILE A 133 17.52 -26.82 -53.78
CA ILE A 133 18.49 -25.69 -54.00
C ILE A 133 18.21 -24.79 -55.24
N MET A 134 17.82 -23.54 -54.94
CA MET A 134 18.12 -22.24 -55.60
C MET A 134 17.74 -22.02 -57.09
N ALA A 135 16.74 -21.17 -57.33
CA ALA A 135 16.65 -20.40 -58.57
C ALA A 135 17.38 -19.06 -58.36
N SER A 136 18.68 -19.05 -58.63
CA SER A 136 19.49 -17.82 -58.66
C SER A 136 19.18 -17.06 -59.96
N GLU A 137 18.85 -15.77 -59.87
CA GLU A 137 18.90 -14.83 -61.00
C GLU A 137 20.29 -14.98 -61.67
N ARG A 138 20.34 -15.45 -62.91
CA ARG A 138 21.62 -15.69 -63.60
C ARG A 138 22.08 -14.38 -64.24
N ILE A 139 23.18 -13.83 -63.73
CA ILE A 139 23.76 -12.56 -64.20
C ILE A 139 24.63 -12.84 -65.45
N PRO A 140 24.39 -12.18 -66.60
CA PRO A 140 25.14 -12.44 -67.82
C PRO A 140 26.56 -11.85 -67.75
N CYS A 141 27.51 -12.51 -68.41
CA CYS A 141 28.86 -12.01 -68.60
C CYS A 141 28.85 -10.85 -69.60
N GLN A 142 29.30 -9.68 -69.17
CA GLN A 142 29.34 -8.45 -69.99
C GLN A 142 30.52 -8.41 -70.98
N PHE A 143 31.42 -9.40 -70.90
CA PHE A 143 32.64 -9.49 -71.71
C PHE A 143 32.62 -10.67 -72.69
N CYS A 144 31.47 -11.32 -72.90
CA CYS A 144 31.33 -12.44 -73.83
C CYS A 144 30.92 -11.95 -75.22
N GLU A 145 31.63 -12.40 -76.27
CA GLU A 145 31.30 -12.12 -77.68
C GLU A 145 30.30 -13.14 -78.28
N THR A 146 29.72 -14.05 -77.47
CA THR A 146 28.77 -15.07 -77.91
C THR A 146 27.34 -14.68 -77.55
N GLU A 147 26.35 -14.87 -78.44
CA GLU A 147 24.93 -14.68 -78.15
C GLU A 147 24.17 -16.00 -77.95
N PRO A 148 23.45 -16.20 -76.83
CA PRO A 148 23.43 -15.32 -75.65
C PRO A 148 24.74 -15.40 -74.84
N PRO A 149 25.11 -14.32 -74.10
CA PRO A 149 26.30 -14.30 -73.26
C PRO A 149 26.21 -15.35 -72.14
N ARG A 150 27.35 -15.92 -71.76
CA ARG A 150 27.43 -16.95 -70.71
C ARG A 150 27.17 -16.34 -69.33
N ASP A 151 26.69 -17.15 -68.41
CA ASP A 151 26.50 -16.74 -67.01
C ASP A 151 27.82 -16.31 -66.36
N ALA A 152 27.79 -15.17 -65.68
CA ALA A 152 28.89 -14.67 -64.89
C ALA A 152 29.10 -15.55 -63.65
N VAL A 153 30.36 -15.83 -63.33
CA VAL A 153 30.74 -16.63 -62.15
C VAL A 153 31.35 -15.77 -61.05
N LYS A 154 31.89 -14.60 -61.42
CA LYS A 154 32.43 -13.60 -60.51
C LYS A 154 32.20 -12.20 -61.06
N THR A 155 31.99 -11.25 -60.16
CA THR A 155 32.11 -9.83 -60.49
C THR A 155 33.39 -9.28 -59.90
N CYS A 156 34.16 -8.57 -60.72
CA CYS A 156 35.33 -7.85 -60.25
C CYS A 156 34.88 -6.50 -59.73
N ILE A 157 34.89 -6.29 -58.40
CA ILE A 157 34.49 -5.00 -57.82
C ILE A 157 35.50 -3.87 -58.10
N THR A 158 36.68 -4.23 -58.62
CA THR A 158 37.71 -3.26 -59.04
C THR A 158 37.51 -2.81 -60.48
N CYS A 159 36.96 -3.67 -61.35
CA CYS A 159 36.64 -3.34 -62.75
C CYS A 159 35.16 -3.01 -62.96
N GLU A 160 34.30 -3.27 -61.97
CA GLU A 160 32.85 -3.10 -62.01
C GLU A 160 32.18 -3.90 -63.15
N VAL A 161 32.76 -5.06 -63.48
CA VAL A 161 32.31 -5.92 -64.58
C VAL A 161 32.16 -7.37 -64.13
N SER A 162 31.07 -8.00 -64.56
CA SER A 162 30.73 -9.39 -64.31
C SER A 162 31.25 -10.30 -65.43
N TYR A 163 32.05 -11.31 -65.05
CA TYR A 163 32.75 -12.18 -65.98
C TYR A 163 32.30 -13.64 -65.83
N CYS A 164 32.07 -14.33 -66.96
CA CYS A 164 32.03 -15.80 -66.96
C CYS A 164 33.44 -16.35 -66.71
N ASP A 165 33.54 -17.61 -66.33
CA ASP A 165 34.81 -18.25 -65.98
C ASP A 165 35.87 -18.16 -67.10
N ARG A 166 35.44 -18.19 -68.36
CA ARG A 166 36.34 -18.04 -69.52
C ARG A 166 36.87 -16.61 -69.64
N CYS A 167 35.99 -15.61 -69.63
CA CYS A 167 36.38 -14.21 -69.78
C CYS A 167 37.13 -13.70 -68.54
N LEU A 168 36.84 -14.24 -67.36
CA LEU A 168 37.57 -13.94 -66.13
C LEU A 168 39.03 -14.40 -66.25
N ARG A 169 39.29 -15.64 -66.68
CA ARG A 169 40.68 -16.13 -66.85
C ARG A 169 41.44 -15.40 -67.95
N ALA A 170 40.75 -14.93 -68.98
CA ALA A 170 41.36 -14.16 -70.07
C ALA A 170 41.74 -12.73 -69.65
N THR A 171 40.89 -12.05 -68.88
CA THR A 171 41.09 -10.65 -68.46
C THR A 171 41.82 -10.51 -67.13
N HIS A 172 41.69 -11.49 -66.25
CA HIS A 172 42.30 -11.56 -64.92
C HIS A 172 43.12 -12.86 -64.75
N PRO A 173 44.20 -13.06 -65.53
CA PRO A 173 45.13 -14.16 -65.31
C PRO A 173 45.84 -13.99 -63.95
N ASN A 174 46.25 -15.09 -63.32
CA ASN A 174 46.97 -15.12 -62.03
C ASN A 174 48.42 -14.58 -62.15
N LYS A 175 48.58 -13.38 -62.70
CA LYS A 175 49.83 -12.62 -62.85
C LYS A 175 49.54 -11.14 -62.56
N LYS A 176 50.53 -10.44 -62.02
CA LYS A 176 50.43 -8.98 -61.79
C LYS A 176 50.22 -8.25 -63.14
N PRO A 177 49.39 -7.20 -63.18
CA PRO A 177 48.84 -6.42 -62.06
C PRO A 177 47.50 -6.95 -61.48
N PHE A 178 46.84 -7.90 -62.14
CA PHE A 178 45.44 -8.26 -61.88
C PHE A 178 45.20 -9.11 -60.63
N THR A 179 46.26 -9.60 -59.96
CA THR A 179 46.15 -10.28 -58.65
C THR A 179 45.67 -9.36 -57.52
N SER A 180 45.64 -8.04 -57.75
CA SER A 180 45.16 -7.04 -56.78
C SER A 180 43.66 -6.73 -56.88
N HIS A 181 42.99 -7.24 -57.93
CA HIS A 181 41.57 -7.01 -58.15
C HIS A 181 40.71 -7.92 -57.26
N ARG A 182 39.66 -7.38 -56.63
CA ARG A 182 38.81 -8.14 -55.70
C ARG A 182 37.59 -8.72 -56.41
N LEU A 183 37.50 -10.06 -56.44
CA LEU A 183 36.43 -10.81 -57.08
C LEU A 183 35.42 -11.33 -56.05
N VAL A 184 34.14 -11.05 -56.25
CA VAL A 184 33.02 -11.49 -55.39
C VAL A 184 32.02 -12.32 -56.21
N GLU A 185 31.01 -12.90 -55.56
CA GLU A 185 29.91 -13.57 -56.27
C GLU A 185 29.19 -12.60 -57.23
N PRO A 186 28.60 -13.10 -58.33
CA PRO A 186 27.97 -12.24 -59.34
C PRO A 186 26.95 -11.28 -58.72
N ILE A 187 27.12 -9.97 -58.95
CA ILE A 187 26.22 -8.93 -58.45
C ILE A 187 25.48 -8.29 -59.64
N PRO A 188 24.15 -8.07 -59.59
CA PRO A 188 23.43 -7.32 -60.62
C PRO A 188 23.92 -5.86 -60.67
N ASP A 189 24.02 -5.27 -61.87
CA ASP A 189 24.62 -3.94 -62.12
C ASP A 189 24.12 -2.80 -61.21
N GLY A 190 22.90 -2.92 -60.66
CA GLY A 190 22.31 -1.92 -59.76
C GLY A 190 22.95 -1.80 -58.36
N HIS A 191 23.78 -2.75 -57.92
CA HIS A 191 24.31 -2.80 -56.54
C HIS A 191 25.75 -2.23 -56.38
N PHE A 192 26.34 -1.64 -57.43
CA PHE A 192 27.67 -1.02 -57.36
C PHE A 192 27.68 0.40 -56.79
N ARG A 193 26.51 1.04 -56.60
CA ARG A 193 26.40 2.34 -55.91
C ARG A 193 26.57 2.17 -54.39
N GLY A 194 27.81 1.95 -53.96
CA GLY A 194 28.20 2.28 -52.59
C GLY A 194 27.85 3.74 -52.29
N LEU A 195 27.58 4.06 -51.03
CA LEU A 195 27.25 5.43 -50.57
C LEU A 195 28.24 6.43 -51.19
N ALA A 196 27.78 7.17 -52.20
CA ALA A 196 28.55 8.20 -52.86
C ALA A 196 28.45 9.49 -52.04
N CYS A 197 29.49 10.32 -52.12
CA CYS A 197 29.47 11.60 -51.47
C CYS A 197 28.40 12.50 -52.11
N LEU A 198 27.57 13.12 -51.27
CA LEU A 198 26.54 14.04 -51.73
C LEU A 198 27.13 15.22 -52.54
N GLU A 199 28.36 15.64 -52.21
CA GLU A 199 29.03 16.74 -52.92
C GLU A 199 29.83 16.30 -54.14
N HIS A 200 30.33 15.05 -54.14
CA HIS A 200 31.23 14.52 -55.15
C HIS A 200 30.72 13.16 -55.62
N GLU A 201 29.91 13.17 -56.69
CA GLU A 201 29.14 12.01 -57.15
C GLU A 201 29.97 10.76 -57.48
N ASN A 202 31.23 10.95 -57.85
CA ASN A 202 32.17 9.87 -58.20
C ASN A 202 33.04 9.41 -57.02
N GLU A 203 32.93 10.04 -55.85
CA GLU A 203 33.75 9.72 -54.68
C GLU A 203 32.98 8.89 -53.65
N LYS A 204 33.63 7.86 -53.12
CA LYS A 204 33.08 7.04 -52.03
C LYS A 204 33.24 7.76 -50.70
N VAL A 205 32.19 7.77 -49.88
CA VAL A 205 32.31 8.28 -48.51
C VAL A 205 33.18 7.33 -47.67
N ASN A 206 34.17 7.89 -46.98
CA ASN A 206 35.14 7.12 -46.20
C ASN A 206 35.50 7.76 -44.86
N MET A 207 34.92 8.93 -44.54
CA MET A 207 35.15 9.66 -43.30
C MET A 207 33.84 10.21 -42.74
N TYR A 208 33.82 10.46 -41.43
CA TYR A 208 32.70 11.08 -40.73
C TYR A 208 33.09 12.46 -40.23
N CYS A 209 32.43 13.52 -40.67
CA CYS A 209 32.61 14.84 -40.08
C CYS A 209 31.86 14.91 -38.76
N THR A 210 32.55 15.12 -37.64
CA THR A 210 31.92 15.22 -36.31
C THR A 210 31.28 16.58 -36.06
N VAL A 211 31.64 17.60 -36.84
CA VAL A 211 31.10 18.96 -36.73
C VAL A 211 29.73 19.05 -37.41
N ASP A 212 29.60 18.49 -38.63
CA ASP A 212 28.35 18.57 -39.42
C ASP A 212 27.49 17.30 -39.35
N ASP A 213 27.94 16.29 -38.59
CA ASP A 213 27.28 14.99 -38.41
C ASP A 213 26.97 14.27 -39.75
N GLN A 214 27.95 14.26 -40.66
CA GLN A 214 27.79 13.82 -42.05
C GLN A 214 28.90 12.87 -42.54
N LEU A 215 28.52 11.93 -43.40
CA LEU A 215 29.44 11.09 -44.16
C LEU A 215 30.05 11.90 -45.31
N ILE A 216 31.37 11.97 -45.36
CA ILE A 216 32.11 12.75 -46.36
C ILE A 216 33.17 11.89 -47.06
N CYS A 217 33.63 12.31 -48.24
CA CYS A 217 34.76 11.69 -48.93
C CYS A 217 36.08 12.45 -48.68
N ALA A 218 37.18 11.93 -49.23
CA ALA A 218 38.49 12.57 -49.18
C ALA A 218 38.49 13.99 -49.76
N LEU A 219 37.79 14.22 -50.87
CA LEU A 219 37.74 15.53 -51.52
C LEU A 219 37.05 16.59 -50.65
N CYS A 220 35.98 16.23 -49.92
CA CYS A 220 35.31 17.12 -48.97
C CYS A 220 36.26 17.65 -47.87
N LYS A 221 37.23 16.82 -47.44
CA LYS A 221 38.22 17.19 -46.42
C LYS A 221 39.44 17.89 -46.99
N LEU A 222 39.89 17.52 -48.19
CA LEU A 222 41.12 18.07 -48.77
C LEU A 222 40.90 19.45 -49.42
N VAL A 223 39.79 19.61 -50.15
CA VAL A 223 39.53 20.80 -50.98
C VAL A 223 38.12 21.36 -50.77
N GLY A 224 37.20 20.55 -50.23
CA GLY A 224 35.81 20.93 -49.99
C GLY A 224 35.57 21.68 -48.68
N ARG A 225 34.28 21.79 -48.34
CA ARG A 225 33.77 22.62 -47.22
C ARG A 225 34.17 22.12 -45.82
N HIS A 226 34.66 20.89 -45.70
CA HIS A 226 35.00 20.25 -44.42
C HIS A 226 36.51 20.30 -44.11
N ARG A 227 37.26 21.18 -44.80
CA ARG A 227 38.72 21.28 -44.67
C ARG A 227 39.20 21.52 -43.25
N GLU A 228 38.53 22.39 -42.52
CA GLU A 228 38.88 22.72 -41.13
C GLU A 228 38.07 21.93 -40.09
N HIS A 229 37.15 21.07 -40.53
CA HIS A 229 36.30 20.32 -39.61
C HIS A 229 36.98 19.07 -39.08
N GLN A 230 36.66 18.70 -37.84
CA GLN A 230 37.14 17.46 -37.25
C GLN A 230 36.47 16.27 -37.94
N VAL A 231 37.29 15.30 -38.34
CA VAL A 231 36.84 14.08 -39.01
C VAL A 231 37.27 12.86 -38.21
N ALA A 232 36.39 11.88 -38.11
CA ALA A 232 36.64 10.59 -37.50
C ALA A 232 36.60 9.48 -38.57
N SER A 233 37.25 8.35 -38.26
CA SER A 233 37.11 7.16 -39.08
C SER A 233 35.67 6.63 -39.01
N LEU A 234 35.18 6.04 -40.10
CA LEU A 234 33.85 5.44 -40.12
C LEU A 234 33.73 4.29 -39.12
N SER A 235 34.80 3.50 -38.96
CA SER A 235 34.84 2.36 -38.03
C SER A 235 34.65 2.81 -36.58
N ASP A 236 35.39 3.83 -36.13
CA ASP A 236 35.30 4.31 -34.74
C ASP A 236 33.93 4.92 -34.44
N ARG A 237 33.35 5.65 -35.40
CA ARG A 237 32.01 6.24 -35.24
C ARG A 237 30.92 5.17 -35.27
N TYR A 238 31.05 4.16 -36.15
CA TYR A 238 30.16 3.02 -36.23
C TYR A 238 30.12 2.26 -34.91
N GLU A 239 31.27 1.89 -34.35
CA GLU A 239 31.34 1.13 -33.10
C GLU A 239 30.70 1.90 -31.93
N LYS A 240 31.02 3.18 -31.77
CA LYS A 240 30.45 4.01 -30.70
C LYS A 240 28.93 4.17 -30.81
N LEU A 241 28.42 4.46 -32.01
CA LEU A 241 26.97 4.63 -32.21
C LEU A 241 26.23 3.30 -32.09
N LYS A 242 26.79 2.22 -32.64
CA LYS A 242 26.25 0.86 -32.49
C LYS A 242 26.17 0.44 -31.03
N GLN A 243 27.24 0.63 -30.26
CA GLN A 243 27.25 0.31 -28.83
C GLN A 243 26.20 1.11 -28.05
N THR A 244 25.99 2.39 -28.41
CA THR A 244 24.94 3.24 -27.81
C THR A 244 23.54 2.73 -28.12
N LEU A 245 23.30 2.25 -29.35
CA LEU A 245 22.01 1.65 -29.72
C LEU A 245 21.82 0.29 -29.05
N GLU A 246 22.86 -0.55 -28.99
CA GLU A 246 22.85 -1.86 -28.33
C GLU A 246 22.63 -1.74 -26.81
N SER A 247 23.10 -0.68 -26.17
CA SER A 247 22.84 -0.44 -24.74
C SER A 247 21.43 0.09 -24.47
N ASN A 248 20.88 0.92 -25.36
CA ASN A 248 19.57 1.55 -25.17
C ASN A 248 18.40 0.66 -25.63
N PHE A 249 18.61 -0.19 -26.64
CA PHE A 249 17.56 -1.03 -27.20
C PHE A 249 16.90 -1.98 -26.17
N PRO A 250 17.64 -2.70 -25.31
CA PRO A 250 17.04 -3.53 -24.26
C PRO A 250 16.21 -2.73 -23.26
N ILE A 251 16.60 -1.47 -22.99
CA ILE A 251 15.86 -0.59 -22.08
C ILE A 251 14.49 -0.25 -22.68
N LEU A 252 14.44 0.08 -23.97
CA LEU A 252 13.20 0.38 -24.67
C LEU A 252 12.28 -0.85 -24.75
N VAL A 253 12.82 -2.02 -25.08
CA VAL A 253 12.06 -3.29 -25.09
C VAL A 253 11.50 -3.60 -23.71
N LYS A 254 12.31 -3.44 -22.66
CA LYS A 254 11.86 -3.62 -21.27
C LYS A 254 10.73 -2.66 -20.93
N HIS A 255 10.88 -1.37 -21.22
CA HIS A 255 9.85 -0.37 -20.96
C HIS A 255 8.54 -0.68 -21.71
N SER A 256 8.61 -1.14 -22.97
CA SER A 256 7.44 -1.58 -23.73
C SER A 256 6.72 -2.76 -23.04
N SER A 257 7.48 -3.78 -22.61
CA SER A 257 6.91 -4.92 -21.90
C SER A 257 6.29 -4.56 -20.54
N GLU A 258 6.87 -3.57 -19.84
CA GLU A 258 6.33 -3.05 -18.58
C GLU A 258 4.99 -2.32 -18.81
N LEU A 259 4.90 -1.52 -19.88
CA LEU A 259 3.64 -0.86 -20.27
C LEU A 259 2.56 -1.85 -20.66
N GLU A 260 2.88 -2.90 -21.44
CA GLU A 260 1.94 -3.97 -21.78
C GLU A 260 1.43 -4.71 -20.53
N SER A 261 2.33 -4.99 -19.58
CA SER A 261 1.97 -5.58 -18.30
C SER A 261 1.06 -4.67 -17.47
N GLN A 262 1.34 -3.37 -17.41
CA GLN A 262 0.50 -2.40 -16.71
C GLN A 262 -0.89 -2.29 -17.36
N MET A 263 -0.96 -2.24 -18.69
CA MET A 263 -2.22 -2.20 -19.42
C MET A 263 -3.08 -3.44 -19.12
N THR A 264 -2.47 -4.62 -19.10
CA THR A 264 -3.17 -5.88 -18.74
C THR A 264 -3.73 -5.82 -17.32
N LYS A 265 -2.96 -5.31 -16.34
CA LYS A 265 -3.42 -5.12 -14.96
C LYS A 265 -4.60 -4.14 -14.88
N LEU A 266 -4.54 -3.03 -15.62
CA LEU A 266 -5.63 -2.05 -15.67
C LEU A 266 -6.91 -2.66 -16.25
N ILE A 267 -6.80 -3.45 -17.31
CA ILE A 267 -7.95 -4.17 -17.90
C ILE A 267 -8.56 -5.14 -16.87
N GLN A 268 -7.72 -5.90 -16.16
CA GLN A 268 -8.19 -6.82 -15.12
C GLN A 268 -8.88 -6.10 -13.97
N ILE A 269 -8.37 -4.95 -13.52
CA ILE A 269 -9.01 -4.11 -12.50
C ILE A 269 -10.39 -3.64 -12.98
N CYS A 270 -10.50 -3.17 -14.23
CA CYS A 270 -11.78 -2.76 -14.80
C CYS A 270 -12.80 -3.90 -14.80
N GLN A 271 -12.41 -5.10 -15.25
CA GLN A 271 -13.29 -6.28 -15.23
C GLN A 271 -13.70 -6.66 -13.81
N GLN A 272 -12.78 -6.59 -12.85
CA GLN A 272 -13.09 -6.89 -11.45
C GLN A 272 -14.09 -5.88 -10.86
N VAL A 273 -13.98 -4.59 -11.20
CA VAL A 273 -14.93 -3.56 -10.77
C VAL A 273 -16.33 -3.83 -11.33
N GLU A 274 -16.44 -4.23 -12.60
CA GLU A 274 -17.73 -4.59 -13.20
C GLU A 274 -18.38 -5.79 -12.49
N VAL A 275 -17.63 -6.87 -12.28
CA VAL A 275 -18.12 -8.08 -11.59
C VAL A 275 -18.53 -7.74 -10.15
N ASN A 276 -17.70 -7.00 -9.41
CA ASN A 276 -18.01 -6.60 -8.04
C ASN A 276 -19.27 -5.73 -7.97
N THR A 277 -19.41 -4.77 -8.90
CA THR A 277 -20.60 -3.91 -8.97
C THR A 277 -21.85 -4.74 -9.22
N SER A 278 -21.82 -5.65 -10.21
CA SER A 278 -22.95 -6.52 -10.51
C SER A 278 -23.32 -7.42 -9.33
N MET A 279 -22.32 -7.94 -8.61
CA MET A 279 -22.55 -8.74 -7.40
C MET A 279 -23.22 -7.92 -6.29
N HIS A 280 -22.77 -6.68 -6.06
CA HIS A 280 -23.38 -5.80 -5.05
C HIS A 280 -24.80 -5.37 -5.43
N GLU A 281 -25.08 -5.10 -6.71
CA GLU A 281 -26.43 -4.83 -7.21
C GLU A 281 -27.35 -6.04 -7.00
N ALA A 282 -26.89 -7.25 -7.30
CA ALA A 282 -27.65 -8.47 -7.06
C ALA A 282 -27.95 -8.66 -5.56
N LYS A 283 -26.97 -8.39 -4.69
CA LYS A 283 -27.15 -8.50 -3.24
C LYS A 283 -28.13 -7.45 -2.69
N LEU A 284 -28.06 -6.22 -3.19
CA LEU A 284 -29.02 -5.17 -2.82
C LEU A 284 -30.45 -5.58 -3.18
N ASN A 285 -30.65 -6.12 -4.38
CA ASN A 285 -31.97 -6.59 -4.80
C ASN A 285 -32.49 -7.71 -3.91
N GLU A 286 -31.64 -8.69 -3.56
CA GLU A 286 -31.99 -9.79 -2.64
C GLU A 286 -32.45 -9.28 -1.26
N GLU A 287 -31.69 -8.38 -0.63
CA GLU A 287 -32.04 -7.83 0.70
C GLU A 287 -33.32 -6.97 0.64
N CYS A 288 -33.52 -6.19 -0.43
CA CYS A 288 -34.74 -5.41 -0.65
C CYS A 288 -35.97 -6.31 -0.84
N ASP A 289 -35.84 -7.39 -1.61
CA ASP A 289 -36.91 -8.35 -1.84
C ASP A 289 -37.32 -9.05 -0.53
N GLU A 290 -36.36 -9.38 0.34
CA GLU A 290 -36.65 -9.94 1.66
C GLU A 290 -37.43 -8.96 2.55
N LEU A 291 -37.03 -7.67 2.58
CA LEU A 291 -37.78 -6.64 3.31
C LEU A 291 -39.20 -6.46 2.75
N MET A 292 -39.36 -6.47 1.43
CA MET A 292 -40.68 -6.39 0.80
C MET A 292 -41.56 -7.58 1.17
N ASP A 293 -41.01 -8.80 1.20
CA ASP A 293 -41.74 -10.00 1.61
C ASP A 293 -42.20 -9.92 3.08
N ILE A 294 -41.34 -9.45 3.98
CA ILE A 294 -41.69 -9.22 5.39
C ILE A 294 -42.85 -8.22 5.50
N ILE A 295 -42.78 -7.08 4.81
CA ILE A 295 -43.83 -6.07 4.81
C ILE A 295 -45.15 -6.65 4.26
N GLN A 296 -45.07 -7.42 3.17
CA GLN A 296 -46.23 -8.04 2.54
C GLN A 296 -46.91 -9.07 3.45
N ARG A 297 -46.12 -9.94 4.11
CA ARG A 297 -46.63 -10.88 5.12
C ARG A 297 -47.29 -10.15 6.29
N ARG A 298 -46.66 -9.10 6.82
CA ARG A 298 -47.22 -8.31 7.92
C ARG A 298 -48.53 -7.62 7.53
N LYS A 299 -48.61 -7.06 6.33
CA LYS A 299 -49.85 -6.49 5.76
C LYS A 299 -50.98 -7.52 5.72
N GLN A 300 -50.70 -8.74 5.24
CA GLN A 300 -51.70 -9.81 5.20
C GLN A 300 -52.18 -10.20 6.61
N MET A 301 -51.26 -10.38 7.56
CA MET A 301 -51.60 -10.70 8.95
C MET A 301 -52.51 -9.63 9.58
N ILE A 302 -52.18 -8.34 9.41
CA ILE A 302 -52.99 -7.24 9.94
C ILE A 302 -54.37 -7.21 9.27
N ALA A 303 -54.43 -7.41 7.95
CA ALA A 303 -55.69 -7.46 7.21
C ALA A 303 -56.61 -8.59 7.67
N VAL A 304 -56.05 -9.77 7.99
CA VAL A 304 -56.81 -10.89 8.57
C VAL A 304 -57.40 -10.50 9.92
N LYS A 305 -56.61 -9.91 10.82
CA LYS A 305 -57.09 -9.45 12.14
C LYS A 305 -58.23 -8.43 12.03
N ILE A 306 -58.15 -7.50 11.08
CA ILE A 306 -59.23 -6.53 10.81
C ILE A 306 -60.50 -7.26 10.36
N LYS A 307 -60.38 -8.20 9.41
CA LYS A 307 -61.52 -8.99 8.91
C LYS A 307 -62.16 -9.83 10.01
N GLU A 308 -61.38 -10.52 10.82
CA GLU A 308 -61.86 -11.32 11.96
C GLU A 308 -62.59 -10.45 12.99
N THR A 309 -62.02 -9.30 13.34
CA THR A 309 -62.64 -8.34 14.27
C THR A 309 -63.97 -7.85 13.73
N LYS A 310 -64.03 -7.51 12.44
CA LYS A 310 -65.28 -7.13 11.75
C LYS A 310 -66.32 -8.24 11.84
N VAL A 311 -65.95 -9.47 11.49
CA VAL A 311 -66.88 -10.62 11.51
C VAL A 311 -67.39 -10.89 12.92
N MET A 312 -66.52 -10.87 13.92
CA MET A 312 -66.89 -11.07 15.32
C MET A 312 -67.87 -10.00 15.80
N LYS A 313 -67.62 -8.71 15.50
CA LYS A 313 -68.51 -7.61 15.88
C LYS A 313 -69.86 -7.67 15.15
N LEU A 314 -69.87 -7.95 13.85
CA LEU A 314 -71.11 -8.15 13.08
C LEU A 314 -71.94 -9.30 13.64
N ARG A 315 -71.30 -10.40 14.07
CA ARG A 315 -72.00 -11.53 14.70
C ARG A 315 -72.66 -11.14 16.02
N LYS A 316 -72.00 -10.33 16.85
CA LYS A 316 -72.59 -9.79 18.10
C LYS A 316 -73.81 -8.91 17.81
N LEU A 317 -73.72 -8.02 16.83
CA LEU A 317 -74.84 -7.16 16.42
C LEU A 317 -76.01 -7.98 15.87
N ALA A 318 -75.74 -8.96 14.99
CA ALA A 318 -76.77 -9.85 14.46
C ALA A 318 -77.51 -10.60 15.59
N GLN A 319 -76.78 -11.05 16.62
CA GLN A 319 -77.38 -11.71 17.78
C GLN A 319 -78.28 -10.76 18.59
N GLN A 320 -77.87 -9.50 18.76
CA GLN A 320 -78.70 -8.49 19.44
C GLN A 320 -79.97 -8.19 18.64
N ILE A 321 -79.86 -8.01 17.32
CA ILE A 321 -81.02 -7.82 16.43
C ILE A 321 -81.99 -9.00 16.53
N ALA A 322 -81.49 -10.24 16.52
CA ALA A 322 -82.32 -11.43 16.67
C ALA A 322 -83.09 -11.46 18.00
N ASN A 323 -82.43 -11.09 19.11
CA ASN A 323 -83.08 -10.99 20.42
C ASN A 323 -84.17 -9.90 20.44
N CYS A 324 -83.88 -8.71 19.91
CA CYS A 324 -84.87 -7.63 19.81
C CYS A 324 -86.08 -8.05 18.96
N ARG A 325 -85.86 -8.73 17.82
CA ARG A 325 -86.94 -9.26 16.99
C ARG A 325 -87.81 -10.25 17.76
N GLN A 326 -87.22 -11.17 18.50
CA GLN A 326 -87.95 -12.16 19.30
C GLN A 326 -88.80 -11.49 20.41
N ARG A 327 -88.25 -10.46 21.08
CA ARG A 327 -88.99 -9.68 22.09
C ARG A 327 -90.16 -8.93 21.47
N LEU A 328 -89.96 -8.34 20.29
CA LEU A 328 -91.02 -7.64 19.55
C LEU A 328 -92.15 -8.62 19.19
N GLU A 329 -91.82 -9.79 18.64
CA GLU A 329 -92.81 -10.81 18.27
C GLU A 329 -93.65 -11.27 19.47
N ARG A 330 -93.01 -11.58 20.61
CA ARG A 330 -93.72 -11.92 21.86
C ARG A 330 -94.65 -10.80 22.33
N SER A 331 -94.20 -9.56 22.23
CA SER A 331 -94.99 -8.38 22.61
C SER A 331 -96.19 -8.20 21.68
N THR A 332 -96.02 -8.35 20.37
CA THR A 332 -97.10 -8.30 19.38
C THR A 332 -98.17 -9.36 19.64
N VAL A 333 -97.77 -10.60 19.97
CA VAL A 333 -98.72 -11.66 20.35
C VAL A 333 -99.52 -11.27 21.61
N LEU A 334 -98.85 -10.72 22.63
CA LEU A 334 -99.51 -10.28 23.86
C LEU A 334 -100.47 -9.11 23.61
N ILE A 335 -100.10 -8.15 22.74
CA ILE A 335 -100.97 -7.05 22.32
C ILE A 335 -102.24 -7.60 21.66
N ASN A 336 -102.11 -8.53 20.71
CA ASN A 336 -103.26 -9.14 20.04
C ASN A 336 -104.17 -9.93 21.00
N GLN A 337 -103.57 -10.66 21.97
CA GLN A 337 -104.34 -11.34 23.02
C GLN A 337 -105.10 -10.37 23.91
N THR A 338 -104.46 -9.24 24.26
CA THR A 338 -105.07 -8.19 25.08
C THR A 338 -106.22 -7.52 24.33
N ASP A 339 -106.03 -7.16 23.07
CA ASP A 339 -107.07 -6.57 22.20
C ASP A 339 -108.28 -7.49 22.05
N HIS A 340 -108.06 -8.80 21.91
CA HIS A 340 -109.15 -9.77 21.81
C HIS A 340 -109.98 -9.86 23.10
N ILE A 341 -109.32 -9.95 24.27
CA ILE A 341 -110.01 -10.00 25.58
C ILE A 341 -110.76 -8.68 25.85
N LEU A 342 -110.19 -7.54 25.48
CA LEU A 342 -110.85 -6.23 25.67
C LEU A 342 -112.15 -6.09 24.84
N LYS A 343 -112.31 -6.88 23.78
CA LYS A 343 -113.52 -6.91 22.95
C LYS A 343 -114.56 -7.95 23.41
N GLU A 344 -114.25 -8.77 24.42
CA GLU A 344 -115.16 -9.79 24.94
C GLU A 344 -116.31 -9.15 25.75
N SER A 345 -117.55 -9.39 25.33
CA SER A 345 -118.74 -8.83 25.98
C SER A 345 -119.30 -9.69 27.12
N ASP A 346 -118.98 -11.00 27.13
CA ASP A 346 -119.39 -11.91 28.20
C ASP A 346 -118.48 -11.74 29.43
N HIS A 347 -119.08 -11.30 30.55
CA HIS A 347 -118.33 -10.92 31.75
C HIS A 347 -117.64 -12.12 32.42
N ALA A 348 -118.20 -13.33 32.31
CA ALA A 348 -117.62 -14.54 32.88
C ALA A 348 -116.41 -15.02 32.05
N ARG A 349 -116.54 -15.01 30.72
CA ARG A 349 -115.41 -15.33 29.81
C ARG A 349 -114.29 -14.29 29.90
N PHE A 350 -114.63 -13.02 30.02
CA PHE A 350 -113.65 -11.95 30.24
C PHE A 350 -112.83 -12.21 31.52
N LEU A 351 -113.49 -12.43 32.65
CA LEU A 351 -112.80 -12.65 33.93
C LEU A 351 -111.94 -13.92 33.94
N GLN A 352 -112.30 -14.96 33.18
CA GLN A 352 -111.53 -16.20 33.07
C GLN A 352 -110.16 -15.99 32.37
N GLY A 353 -110.07 -15.07 31.41
CA GLY A 353 -108.83 -14.78 30.66
C GLY A 353 -108.07 -13.53 31.10
N ALA A 354 -108.79 -12.50 31.59
CA ALA A 354 -108.25 -11.17 31.86
C ALA A 354 -107.16 -11.15 32.94
N LYS A 355 -107.32 -11.95 34.02
CA LYS A 355 -106.32 -12.00 35.11
C LYS A 355 -104.96 -12.47 34.61
N THR A 356 -104.95 -13.56 33.84
CA THR A 356 -103.72 -14.17 33.30
C THR A 356 -103.01 -13.24 32.31
N VAL A 357 -103.77 -12.52 31.46
CA VAL A 357 -103.19 -11.56 30.51
C VAL A 357 -102.71 -10.30 31.21
N ALA A 358 -103.43 -9.80 32.22
CA ALA A 358 -103.00 -8.67 33.04
C ALA A 358 -101.68 -8.95 33.79
N GLU A 359 -101.52 -10.16 34.35
CA GLU A 359 -100.26 -10.60 34.96
C GLU A 359 -99.11 -10.62 33.94
N ARG A 360 -99.34 -11.14 32.72
CA ARG A 360 -98.34 -11.16 31.64
C ARG A 360 -97.96 -9.77 31.14
N ILE A 361 -98.92 -8.85 31.04
CA ILE A 361 -98.67 -7.44 30.70
C ILE A 361 -97.81 -6.80 31.78
N SER A 362 -98.16 -6.99 33.06
CA SER A 362 -97.38 -6.46 34.18
C SER A 362 -95.93 -6.98 34.15
N MET A 363 -95.73 -8.29 33.95
CA MET A 363 -94.40 -8.90 33.86
C MET A 363 -93.58 -8.38 32.66
N THR A 364 -94.23 -8.12 31.52
CA THR A 364 -93.58 -7.58 30.31
C THR A 364 -93.25 -6.10 30.46
N ALA A 365 -94.12 -5.32 31.12
CA ALA A 365 -93.90 -3.91 31.41
C ALA A 365 -92.74 -3.70 32.40
N THR A 366 -92.67 -4.52 33.46
CA THR A 366 -91.55 -4.46 34.42
C THR A 366 -90.21 -4.89 33.80
N SER A 367 -90.22 -5.86 32.87
CA SER A 367 -88.99 -6.31 32.20
C SER A 367 -88.53 -5.39 31.05
N SER A 368 -89.44 -4.58 30.49
CA SER A 368 -89.09 -3.62 29.42
C SER A 368 -88.38 -2.37 29.94
N HIS A 369 -88.63 -1.95 31.18
CA HIS A 369 -87.96 -0.79 31.81
C HIS A 369 -86.50 -1.03 32.21
N VAL A 370 -86.02 -2.29 32.22
CA VAL A 370 -84.70 -2.65 32.79
C VAL A 370 -83.66 -3.01 31.71
N LEU A 371 -84.04 -3.19 30.44
CA LEU A 371 -83.15 -3.78 29.43
C LEU A 371 -83.43 -3.29 28.00
N MET A 372 -83.20 -2.01 27.74
CA MET A 372 -82.74 -1.59 26.41
C MET A 372 -81.21 -1.45 26.52
N PRO A 373 -80.41 -2.37 25.96
CA PRO A 373 -78.97 -2.17 25.92
C PRO A 373 -78.68 -0.90 25.11
N ASP A 374 -77.99 0.07 25.71
CA ASP A 374 -77.43 1.20 24.98
C ASP A 374 -76.53 0.64 23.88
N VAL A 375 -76.99 0.69 22.63
CA VAL A 375 -76.18 0.26 21.49
C VAL A 375 -75.22 1.40 21.20
N ASN A 376 -74.10 1.44 21.93
CA ASN A 376 -73.01 2.35 21.59
C ASN A 376 -72.34 1.85 20.30
N LEU A 377 -72.85 2.32 19.16
CA LEU A 377 -72.36 1.97 17.82
C LEU A 377 -70.99 2.58 17.51
N ASN A 378 -70.52 3.55 18.29
CA ASN A 378 -69.26 4.26 18.05
C ASN A 378 -68.02 3.47 18.51
N ASP A 379 -68.19 2.47 19.38
CA ASP A 379 -67.09 1.65 19.93
C ASP A 379 -66.58 0.56 18.93
N ALA A 380 -66.96 0.69 17.66
CA ALA A 380 -66.72 -0.33 16.64
C ALA A 380 -65.23 -0.48 16.29
N PHE A 381 -64.39 0.55 16.45
CA PHE A 381 -62.96 0.49 16.10
C PHE A 381 -62.03 1.44 16.90
N GLU A 382 -62.47 2.09 17.99
CA GLU A 382 -61.66 3.09 18.70
C GLU A 382 -60.29 2.56 19.21
N ASN A 383 -60.17 1.26 19.46
CA ASN A 383 -58.92 0.63 19.92
C ASN A 383 -58.01 0.11 18.80
N PHE A 384 -58.29 0.42 17.52
CA PHE A 384 -57.45 0.02 16.39
C PHE A 384 -56.84 1.24 15.70
N ALA A 385 -55.59 1.55 16.06
CA ALA A 385 -54.78 2.57 15.41
C ALA A 385 -53.65 1.91 14.59
N LEU A 386 -53.48 2.33 13.34
CA LEU A 386 -52.33 1.96 12.51
C LEU A 386 -51.33 3.10 12.53
N ASP A 387 -50.22 2.91 13.25
CA ASP A 387 -49.07 3.80 13.22
C ASP A 387 -47.83 3.00 12.82
N PHE A 388 -47.26 3.37 11.68
CA PHE A 388 -46.03 2.79 11.13
C PHE A 388 -44.91 3.83 11.07
N SER A 389 -45.01 4.94 11.81
CA SER A 389 -44.07 6.06 11.69
C SER A 389 -42.65 5.67 12.08
N ARG A 390 -42.49 4.80 13.10
CA ARG A 390 -41.20 4.28 13.53
C ARG A 390 -40.58 3.39 12.44
N GLU A 391 -41.34 2.45 11.90
CA GLU A 391 -40.89 1.51 10.87
C GLU A 391 -40.54 2.25 9.58
N LYS A 392 -41.31 3.27 9.18
CA LYS A 392 -40.98 4.15 8.06
C LYS A 392 -39.64 4.84 8.26
N LYS A 393 -39.39 5.41 9.44
CA LYS A 393 -38.12 6.06 9.75
C LYS A 393 -36.93 5.09 9.68
N LEU A 394 -37.12 3.83 10.07
CA LEU A 394 -36.09 2.79 9.93
C LEU A 394 -35.83 2.43 8.46
N LEU A 395 -36.88 2.35 7.63
CA LEU A 395 -36.74 2.09 6.19
C LEU A 395 -36.12 3.26 5.42
N GLU A 396 -36.45 4.51 5.80
CA GLU A 396 -35.83 5.73 5.24
C GLU A 396 -34.34 5.85 5.60
N GLY A 397 -33.91 5.20 6.67
CA GLY A 397 -32.51 5.14 7.11
C GLY A 397 -31.70 3.98 6.52
N LEU A 398 -32.25 3.21 5.57
CA LEU A 398 -31.50 2.17 4.87
C LEU A 398 -30.44 2.82 3.98
N ASP A 399 -29.18 2.48 4.22
CA ASP A 399 -28.04 2.92 3.45
C ASP A 399 -27.08 1.74 3.21
N TYR A 400 -26.15 1.88 2.28
CA TYR A 400 -25.14 0.86 2.05
C TYR A 400 -24.25 0.74 3.30
N VAL A 401 -23.97 -0.49 3.73
CA VAL A 401 -23.08 -0.71 4.86
C VAL A 401 -21.69 -0.20 4.46
N THR A 402 -21.18 0.77 5.20
CA THR A 402 -19.81 1.24 5.09
C THR A 402 -18.93 0.54 6.12
N ALA A 403 -17.62 0.54 5.89
CA ALA A 403 -16.68 0.22 6.96
C ALA A 403 -16.99 1.09 8.20
N PRO A 404 -16.84 0.58 9.42
CA PRO A 404 -17.16 1.35 10.62
C PRO A 404 -16.30 2.60 10.69
N ASN A 405 -16.76 3.62 11.41
CA ASN A 405 -15.92 4.78 11.70
C ASN A 405 -14.63 4.34 12.44
N PRO A 406 -13.50 5.05 12.23
CA PRO A 406 -12.28 4.82 12.99
C PRO A 406 -12.54 4.78 14.51
N PRO A 407 -12.16 3.70 15.22
CA PRO A 407 -12.23 3.70 16.67
C PRO A 407 -11.20 4.70 17.24
N SER A 408 -11.47 5.23 18.42
CA SER A 408 -10.55 6.17 19.11
C SER A 408 -9.99 5.53 20.37
N ILE A 409 -8.66 5.38 20.43
CA ILE A 409 -7.99 4.88 21.64
C ILE A 409 -8.03 5.97 22.71
N ARG A 410 -8.52 5.62 23.89
CA ARG A 410 -8.65 6.49 25.05
C ARG A 410 -7.44 6.29 25.95
N GLU A 411 -6.32 6.95 25.62
CA GLU A 411 -5.05 6.81 26.35
C GLU A 411 -5.20 7.06 27.85
N GLU A 412 -6.11 7.96 28.24
CA GLU A 412 -6.40 8.28 29.65
C GLU A 412 -7.11 7.14 30.43
N LEU A 413 -7.70 6.18 29.72
CA LEU A 413 -8.31 4.99 30.30
C LEU A 413 -7.40 3.76 30.21
N CYS A 414 -6.34 3.83 29.41
CA CYS A 414 -5.37 2.75 29.28
C CYS A 414 -4.59 2.58 30.59
N THR A 415 -4.27 1.32 30.92
CA THR A 415 -3.45 1.02 32.11
C THR A 415 -2.24 0.20 31.71
N ALA A 416 -1.13 0.43 32.39
CA ALA A 416 0.13 -0.26 32.14
C ALA A 416 0.68 -0.86 33.44
N SER A 417 1.21 -2.07 33.31
CA SER A 417 2.06 -2.71 34.30
C SER A 417 3.46 -2.91 33.68
N HIS A 418 4.33 -3.66 34.35
CA HIS A 418 5.66 -3.95 33.84
C HIS A 418 5.68 -4.91 32.64
N ASP A 419 4.68 -5.78 32.49
CA ASP A 419 4.60 -6.79 31.44
C ASP A 419 3.24 -6.82 30.72
N THR A 420 2.32 -5.93 31.08
CA THR A 420 0.99 -5.83 30.48
C THR A 420 0.58 -4.41 30.15
N ILE A 421 -0.18 -4.24 29.08
CA ILE A 421 -0.88 -2.99 28.76
C ILE A 421 -2.33 -3.32 28.43
N THR A 422 -3.27 -2.68 29.13
CA THR A 422 -4.69 -2.70 28.80
C THR A 422 -5.02 -1.46 27.98
N VAL A 423 -5.39 -1.67 26.72
CA VAL A 423 -5.79 -0.62 25.79
C VAL A 423 -7.30 -0.50 25.82
N HIS A 424 -7.81 0.73 25.96
CA HIS A 424 -9.24 1.06 25.91
C HIS A 424 -9.52 1.95 24.69
N TRP A 425 -10.66 1.74 24.04
CA TRP A 425 -11.09 2.55 22.90
C TRP A 425 -12.60 2.77 22.88
N THR A 426 -13.08 3.66 22.02
CA THR A 426 -14.51 3.94 21.80
C THR A 426 -14.82 4.00 20.31
N SER A 427 -16.05 3.66 19.93
CA SER A 427 -16.58 3.80 18.56
C SER A 427 -17.90 4.57 18.60
N ASP A 428 -18.09 5.51 17.68
CA ASP A 428 -19.30 6.35 17.64
C ASP A 428 -20.57 5.55 17.34
N ASP A 429 -20.45 4.48 16.54
CA ASP A 429 -21.54 3.55 16.22
C ASP A 429 -21.09 2.10 16.43
N GLU A 430 -21.21 1.62 17.68
CA GLU A 430 -20.86 0.25 18.05
C GLU A 430 -21.70 -0.82 17.33
N PHE A 431 -22.93 -0.48 16.90
CA PHE A 431 -23.80 -1.43 16.21
C PHE A 431 -23.30 -1.73 14.79
N SER A 432 -22.56 -0.80 14.18
CA SER A 432 -21.92 -1.00 12.88
C SER A 432 -20.68 -1.91 12.94
N VAL A 433 -20.11 -2.16 14.13
CA VAL A 433 -18.87 -2.91 14.31
C VAL A 433 -19.14 -4.39 14.55
N GLY A 434 -18.64 -5.25 13.66
CA GLY A 434 -18.69 -6.70 13.85
C GLY A 434 -17.64 -7.20 14.85
N SER A 435 -16.41 -6.69 14.78
CA SER A 435 -15.32 -7.00 15.71
C SER A 435 -14.19 -5.98 15.64
N TYR A 436 -13.32 -5.98 16.64
CA TYR A 436 -12.07 -5.25 16.65
C TYR A 436 -10.87 -6.18 16.44
N GLU A 437 -9.81 -5.61 15.90
CA GLU A 437 -8.47 -6.21 15.84
C GLU A 437 -7.48 -5.22 16.45
N LEU A 438 -6.73 -5.66 17.47
CA LEU A 438 -5.68 -4.86 18.09
C LEU A 438 -4.33 -5.25 17.47
N GLN A 439 -3.58 -4.25 17.00
CA GLN A 439 -2.25 -4.42 16.45
C GLN A 439 -1.24 -3.65 17.31
N TYR A 440 -0.09 -4.23 17.59
CA TYR A 440 0.97 -3.54 18.32
C TYR A 440 2.38 -3.93 17.92
N THR A 441 3.34 -3.01 18.12
CA THR A 441 4.76 -3.24 17.86
C THR A 441 5.64 -2.36 18.77
N ILE A 442 6.93 -2.69 18.91
CA ILE A 442 7.89 -1.94 19.72
C ILE A 442 8.26 -0.63 19.00
N TYR A 443 8.27 0.48 19.73
CA TYR A 443 8.68 1.78 19.19
C TYR A 443 10.22 1.93 19.21
N THR A 444 10.84 2.05 18.04
CA THR A 444 12.30 2.11 17.89
C THR A 444 12.89 3.51 17.70
N GLY A 445 12.09 4.58 17.81
CA GLY A 445 12.56 5.98 17.75
C GLY A 445 13.07 6.48 16.39
N GLN A 446 13.58 5.60 15.52
CA GLN A 446 14.25 5.91 14.25
C GLN A 446 13.36 5.77 13.01
N ALA A 447 12.16 5.20 13.14
CA ALA A 447 11.25 5.00 12.02
C ALA A 447 10.30 6.18 11.87
N ASN A 448 10.35 6.86 10.71
CA ASN A 448 9.22 7.68 10.28
C ASN A 448 7.97 6.79 10.31
N PHE A 449 6.87 7.25 10.90
CA PHE A 449 5.64 6.46 11.07
C PHE A 449 5.17 5.76 9.77
N ILE A 450 5.45 6.36 8.62
CA ILE A 450 5.16 5.84 7.28
C ILE A 450 5.89 4.52 6.98
N SER A 451 7.13 4.31 7.48
CA SER A 451 7.88 3.07 7.21
C SER A 451 7.40 1.87 8.02
N LEU A 452 6.67 2.09 9.13
CA LEU A 452 6.08 1.01 9.95
C LEU A 452 4.84 0.38 9.29
N TYR A 453 4.10 1.15 8.48
CA TYR A 453 3.00 0.63 7.67
C TYR A 453 3.49 -0.30 6.54
N SER A 454 4.70 -0.09 6.05
CA SER A 454 5.28 -0.89 4.95
C SER A 454 5.90 -2.21 5.40
N SER A 455 6.08 -2.44 6.71
CA SER A 455 6.59 -3.68 7.30
C SER A 455 5.49 -4.37 8.11
N MET A 456 4.44 -4.84 7.43
CA MET A 456 3.33 -5.59 8.05
C MET A 456 3.81 -6.83 8.85
N ASP A 457 4.98 -7.38 8.55
CA ASP A 457 5.55 -8.55 9.23
C ASP A 457 6.06 -8.27 10.66
N SER A 458 6.09 -7.01 11.11
CA SER A 458 6.61 -6.62 12.44
C SER A 458 5.53 -6.34 13.50
N TRP A 459 4.25 -6.46 13.13
CA TRP A 459 3.12 -6.20 14.01
C TRP A 459 2.60 -7.49 14.63
N MET A 460 2.38 -7.44 15.94
CA MET A 460 1.63 -8.46 16.65
C MET A 460 0.13 -8.17 16.51
N ILE A 461 -0.67 -9.18 16.16
CA ILE A 461 -2.09 -9.01 15.83
C ILE A 461 -2.96 -9.85 16.78
N VAL A 462 -3.96 -9.21 17.37
CA VAL A 462 -5.00 -9.84 18.18
C VAL A 462 -6.35 -9.63 17.51
N PRO A 463 -6.86 -10.61 16.75
CA PRO A 463 -8.12 -10.48 16.02
C PRO A 463 -9.35 -10.79 16.88
N ASN A 464 -10.54 -10.50 16.34
CA ASN A 464 -11.84 -10.94 16.85
C ASN A 464 -12.22 -10.48 18.26
N ILE A 465 -11.76 -9.29 18.67
CA ILE A 465 -12.10 -8.71 19.96
C ILE A 465 -13.53 -8.16 19.89
N LYS A 466 -14.40 -8.53 20.84
CA LYS A 466 -15.80 -8.08 20.92
C LYS A 466 -16.04 -6.97 21.94
N GLN A 467 -15.03 -6.68 22.76
CA GLN A 467 -15.08 -5.67 23.80
C GLN A 467 -14.34 -4.42 23.32
N ASN A 468 -14.57 -3.29 23.99
CA ASN A 468 -13.89 -2.02 23.68
C ASN A 468 -12.56 -1.85 24.44
N HIS A 469 -12.00 -2.96 24.90
CA HIS A 469 -10.70 -2.99 25.56
C HIS A 469 -10.05 -4.36 25.40
N TYR A 470 -8.73 -4.39 25.54
CA TYR A 470 -7.99 -5.64 25.54
C TYR A 470 -6.67 -5.48 26.31
N THR A 471 -6.33 -6.50 27.10
CA THR A 471 -5.06 -6.56 27.84
C THR A 471 -4.05 -7.43 27.10
N VAL A 472 -2.97 -6.81 26.65
CA VAL A 472 -1.82 -7.51 26.08
C VAL A 472 -0.88 -7.91 27.21
N HIS A 473 -0.41 -9.16 27.19
CA HIS A 473 0.46 -9.76 28.19
C HIS A 473 1.82 -10.14 27.61
N GLY A 474 2.83 -10.26 28.47
CA GLY A 474 4.18 -10.68 28.07
C GLY A 474 4.97 -9.60 27.33
N LEU A 475 4.63 -8.33 27.56
CA LEU A 475 5.36 -7.19 27.03
C LEU A 475 6.69 -7.01 27.77
N GLN A 476 7.66 -6.44 27.09
CA GLN A 476 8.96 -6.10 27.66
C GLN A 476 8.81 -4.89 28.58
N SER A 477 9.43 -4.94 29.76
CA SER A 477 9.35 -3.86 30.75
C SER A 477 10.13 -2.62 30.36
N GLY A 478 9.62 -1.45 30.74
CA GLY A 478 10.26 -0.17 30.43
C GLY A 478 10.26 0.19 28.93
N THR A 479 9.51 -0.53 28.10
CA THR A 479 9.52 -0.41 26.64
C THR A 479 8.31 0.36 26.15
N ARG A 480 8.51 1.21 25.13
CA ARG A 480 7.44 1.93 24.44
C ARG A 480 6.88 1.09 23.30
N TYR A 481 5.56 1.05 23.18
CA TYR A 481 4.82 0.34 22.15
C TYR A 481 3.89 1.28 21.40
N ILE A 482 3.66 0.99 20.13
CA ILE A 482 2.59 1.61 19.34
C ILE A 482 1.43 0.62 19.29
N PHE A 483 0.23 1.10 19.57
CA PHE A 483 -1.02 0.36 19.45
C PHE A 483 -1.92 0.98 18.39
N LEU A 484 -2.58 0.12 17.61
CA LEU A 484 -3.61 0.47 16.64
C LEU A 484 -4.82 -0.44 16.86
N VAL A 485 -6.01 0.15 16.89
CA VAL A 485 -7.26 -0.62 16.93
C VAL A 485 -7.93 -0.51 15.57
N LYS A 486 -8.34 -1.63 15.03
CA LYS A 486 -9.05 -1.71 13.75
C LYS A 486 -10.48 -2.16 14.01
N ALA A 487 -11.46 -1.33 13.66
CA ALA A 487 -12.87 -1.71 13.66
C ALA A 487 -13.20 -2.41 12.34
N ILE A 488 -13.88 -3.55 12.39
CA ILE A 488 -14.14 -4.43 11.25
C ILE A 488 -15.62 -4.77 11.19
N ASN A 489 -16.22 -4.68 10.00
CA ASN A 489 -17.52 -5.23 9.68
C ASN A 489 -17.50 -5.85 8.27
N GLN A 490 -18.67 -6.26 7.77
CA GLN A 490 -18.81 -6.90 6.46
C GLN A 490 -18.43 -6.01 5.27
N ALA A 491 -18.46 -4.68 5.44
CA ALA A 491 -18.11 -3.72 4.39
C ALA A 491 -16.62 -3.33 4.39
N GLY A 492 -15.88 -3.72 5.41
CA GLY A 492 -14.44 -3.50 5.50
C GLY A 492 -14.00 -3.07 6.89
N SER A 493 -12.99 -2.22 6.93
CA SER A 493 -12.35 -1.83 8.20
C SER A 493 -11.72 -0.44 8.17
N ARG A 494 -11.54 0.12 9.37
CA ARG A 494 -10.85 1.40 9.61
C ARG A 494 -9.96 1.29 10.85
N HIS A 495 -8.83 1.97 10.82
CA HIS A 495 -7.86 2.03 11.91
C HIS A 495 -8.07 3.28 12.76
N SER A 496 -7.81 3.17 14.05
CA SER A 496 -7.60 4.30 14.95
C SER A 496 -6.34 5.06 14.59
N ASP A 497 -6.21 6.27 15.13
CA ASP A 497 -4.89 6.89 15.27
C ASP A 497 -3.99 6.02 16.17
N PRO A 498 -2.67 6.03 15.94
CA PRO A 498 -1.71 5.26 16.73
C PRO A 498 -1.60 5.82 18.15
N ALA A 499 -1.79 4.97 19.15
CA ALA A 499 -1.53 5.31 20.54
C ALA A 499 -0.13 4.86 20.96
N ARG A 500 0.57 5.69 21.74
CA ARG A 500 1.92 5.37 22.24
C ARG A 500 1.86 5.10 23.72
N LEU A 501 1.93 3.82 24.09
CA LEU A 501 1.84 3.39 25.48
C LEU A 501 3.16 2.76 25.92
N LYS A 502 3.50 2.91 27.19
CA LYS A 502 4.76 2.42 27.76
C LYS A 502 4.48 1.44 28.89
N THR A 503 5.19 0.32 28.93
CA THR A 503 5.20 -0.56 30.10
C THR A 503 5.97 0.09 31.24
N ASN A 504 5.55 -0.18 32.47
CA ASN A 504 6.23 0.31 33.66
C ASN A 504 7.58 -0.38 33.85
N SER A 505 8.39 0.18 34.74
CA SER A 505 9.67 -0.41 35.13
C SER A 505 9.47 -1.80 35.73
N GLN A 506 10.39 -2.73 35.44
CA GLN A 506 10.43 -4.03 36.09
C GLN A 506 10.53 -3.86 37.63
N PRO A 507 9.56 -4.33 38.43
CA PRO A 507 9.66 -4.31 39.88
C PRO A 507 10.74 -5.27 40.35
N PHE A 508 11.49 -4.86 41.38
CA PHE A 508 12.57 -5.65 41.96
C PHE A 508 12.62 -5.49 43.48
N LYS A 509 13.25 -6.45 44.14
CA LYS A 509 13.48 -6.50 45.60
C LYS A 509 14.97 -6.67 45.88
N LEU A 510 15.39 -6.31 47.08
CA LEU A 510 16.72 -6.65 47.57
C LEU A 510 16.86 -8.16 47.70
N ASP A 511 17.94 -8.71 47.16
CA ASP A 511 18.23 -10.13 47.24
C ASP A 511 19.04 -10.46 48.51
N PRO A 512 18.46 -11.21 49.47
CA PRO A 512 19.18 -11.61 50.68
C PRO A 512 20.39 -12.50 50.40
N LYS A 513 20.49 -13.13 49.23
CA LYS A 513 21.64 -13.95 48.80
C LYS A 513 22.89 -13.09 48.60
N TYR A 514 22.74 -11.91 48.02
CA TYR A 514 23.85 -11.01 47.71
C TYR A 514 24.13 -10.00 48.84
N ALA A 515 23.23 -9.86 49.82
CA ALA A 515 23.35 -8.89 50.91
C ALA A 515 24.51 -9.16 51.89
N HIS A 516 25.19 -8.11 52.34
CA HIS A 516 26.21 -8.20 53.39
C HIS A 516 25.61 -8.76 54.70
N LYS A 517 26.37 -9.60 55.42
CA LYS A 517 25.92 -10.28 56.66
C LYS A 517 25.45 -9.37 57.81
N LYS A 518 25.87 -8.10 57.81
CA LYS A 518 25.51 -7.05 58.77
C LYS A 518 24.30 -6.21 58.35
N LEU A 519 23.63 -6.61 57.26
CA LEU A 519 22.40 -5.99 56.82
C LEU A 519 21.21 -6.86 57.21
N LYS A 520 20.19 -6.20 57.75
CA LYS A 520 18.85 -6.75 57.88
C LYS A 520 18.01 -6.24 56.71
N ILE A 521 17.48 -7.17 55.94
CA ILE A 521 16.50 -6.88 54.88
C ILE A 521 15.10 -7.13 55.46
N SER A 522 14.16 -6.23 55.17
CA SER A 522 12.75 -6.36 55.56
C SER A 522 12.08 -7.57 54.88
N ASN A 523 10.97 -8.04 55.46
CA ASN A 523 10.25 -9.22 54.92
C ASN A 523 9.72 -9.01 53.50
N ASP A 524 9.37 -7.78 53.14
CA ASP A 524 8.93 -7.42 51.78
C ASP A 524 10.08 -7.28 50.78
N GLY A 525 11.33 -7.26 51.26
CA GLY A 525 12.54 -7.10 50.45
C GLY A 525 12.81 -5.67 49.98
N MET A 526 12.12 -4.66 50.52
CA MET A 526 12.19 -3.28 50.03
C MET A 526 13.05 -2.36 50.90
N GLN A 527 13.38 -2.77 52.13
CA GLN A 527 14.17 -1.97 53.06
C GLN A 527 15.44 -2.72 53.47
N MET A 528 16.57 -2.01 53.53
CA MET A 528 17.78 -2.50 54.18
C MET A 528 18.20 -1.58 55.32
N GLU A 529 18.58 -2.19 56.43
CA GLU A 529 19.04 -1.53 57.64
C GLU A 529 20.34 -2.18 58.12
N LYS A 530 21.26 -1.37 58.64
CA LYS A 530 22.47 -1.90 59.28
C LYS A 530 22.13 -2.42 60.67
N GLU A 531 22.40 -3.70 60.91
CA GLU A 531 22.25 -4.34 62.21
C GLU A 531 23.59 -4.38 62.93
N GLU A 532 23.72 -3.67 64.06
CA GLU A 532 24.98 -3.59 64.82
C GLU A 532 25.32 -4.89 65.57
N SER A 533 24.33 -5.73 65.87
CA SER A 533 24.43 -6.92 66.72
C SER A 533 24.47 -8.27 65.97
N SER A 534 24.56 -8.28 64.63
CA SER A 534 24.35 -9.51 63.85
C SER A 534 25.44 -10.57 64.07
N LEU A 535 25.11 -11.67 64.75
CA LEU A 535 25.95 -12.86 64.96
C LEU A 535 25.75 -13.97 63.89
N LYS A 536 25.05 -13.68 62.80
CA LYS A 536 24.70 -14.69 61.78
C LYS A 536 25.93 -15.15 60.99
N LYS A 537 26.39 -16.38 61.22
CA LYS A 537 27.33 -17.09 60.34
C LYS A 537 26.57 -17.59 59.11
N SER A 538 26.73 -16.91 57.98
CA SER A 538 26.29 -17.40 56.67
C SER A 538 27.46 -17.27 55.70
N HIS A 539 27.93 -18.40 55.17
CA HIS A 539 28.99 -18.48 54.18
C HIS A 539 28.37 -18.70 52.80
N THR A 540 27.86 -17.63 52.18
CA THR A 540 27.58 -17.64 50.75
C THR A 540 28.63 -16.78 50.04
N PRO A 541 29.44 -17.36 49.15
CA PRO A 541 30.61 -16.69 48.56
C PRO A 541 30.27 -15.47 47.69
N GLU A 542 29.02 -15.35 47.24
CA GLU A 542 28.53 -14.24 46.40
C GLU A 542 28.12 -12.98 47.19
N ARG A 543 28.17 -13.00 48.54
CA ARG A 543 27.80 -11.84 49.37
C ARG A 543 28.84 -10.74 49.32
N PHE A 544 28.38 -9.51 49.51
CA PHE A 544 29.27 -8.43 49.95
C PHE A 544 30.02 -8.82 51.22
N SER A 545 31.34 -8.69 51.19
CA SER A 545 32.27 -9.12 52.24
C SER A 545 33.25 -8.02 52.68
N GLY A 546 33.27 -6.90 51.97
CA GLY A 546 34.16 -5.77 52.23
C GLY A 546 33.94 -5.13 53.61
N THR A 547 35.02 -4.88 54.34
CA THR A 547 34.99 -4.11 55.58
C THR A 547 34.59 -2.66 55.27
N GLY A 548 33.41 -2.27 55.73
CA GLY A 548 32.89 -0.93 55.51
C GLY A 548 32.04 -0.74 54.24
N CYS A 549 31.70 -1.82 53.54
CA CYS A 549 30.72 -1.79 52.45
C CYS A 549 29.56 -2.72 52.77
N TYR A 550 28.55 -2.22 53.47
CA TYR A 550 27.35 -2.98 53.74
C TYR A 550 26.42 -2.86 52.54
N GLY A 551 26.68 -3.70 51.54
CA GLY A 551 25.99 -3.69 50.25
C GLY A 551 24.94 -4.76 50.07
N ALA A 552 23.97 -4.50 49.19
CA ALA A 552 23.00 -5.44 48.66
C ALA A 552 22.72 -5.10 47.17
N THR A 553 22.18 -6.07 46.43
CA THR A 553 21.74 -5.87 45.04
C THR A 553 20.27 -6.18 44.88
N GLY A 554 19.66 -5.65 43.83
CA GLY A 554 18.38 -6.12 43.34
C GLY A 554 18.45 -7.58 42.89
N ASN A 555 17.30 -8.26 42.92
CA ASN A 555 17.11 -9.62 42.42
C ASN A 555 16.81 -9.70 40.91
N VAL A 556 16.77 -8.56 40.22
CA VAL A 556 16.49 -8.43 38.79
C VAL A 556 17.72 -7.90 38.07
N PHE A 557 17.97 -8.43 36.89
CA PHE A 557 18.93 -7.92 35.92
C PHE A 557 18.16 -7.28 34.76
N ILE A 558 18.55 -6.06 34.41
CA ILE A 558 17.96 -5.24 33.35
C ILE A 558 18.94 -5.23 32.19
N ASP A 559 18.45 -5.56 31.00
CA ASP A 559 19.24 -5.70 29.78
C ASP A 559 18.65 -4.93 28.58
N SER A 560 17.62 -4.15 28.82
CA SER A 560 16.86 -3.41 27.80
C SER A 560 15.85 -2.47 28.46
N GLY A 561 15.29 -1.53 27.70
CA GLY A 561 14.21 -0.66 28.16
C GLY A 561 14.66 0.51 29.04
N CYS A 562 13.69 1.30 29.47
CA CYS A 562 13.86 2.49 30.30
C CYS A 562 13.15 2.32 31.65
N HIS A 563 13.94 2.19 32.71
CA HIS A 563 13.52 1.83 34.06
C HIS A 563 13.77 2.96 35.05
N TYR A 564 12.80 3.19 35.93
CA TYR A 564 12.84 4.18 36.99
C TYR A 564 12.53 3.56 38.35
N TRP A 565 13.30 3.95 39.36
CA TRP A 565 13.02 3.64 40.76
C TRP A 565 13.47 4.79 41.66
N GLU A 566 12.84 4.88 42.83
CA GLU A 566 13.22 5.84 43.85
C GLU A 566 13.81 5.12 45.06
N VAL A 567 14.73 5.80 45.74
CA VAL A 567 15.27 5.36 47.03
C VAL A 567 15.03 6.45 48.05
N ALA A 568 14.20 6.15 49.05
CA ALA A 568 14.05 6.97 50.23
C ALA A 568 15.25 6.74 51.16
N VAL A 569 16.14 7.73 51.19
CA VAL A 569 17.39 7.69 51.96
C VAL A 569 17.21 8.10 53.42
N GLY A 570 16.03 8.65 53.77
CA GLY A 570 15.67 9.02 55.12
C GLY A 570 16.69 9.96 55.76
N ASN A 571 17.19 9.60 56.93
CA ASN A 571 18.25 10.35 57.61
C ASN A 571 19.65 9.75 57.38
N SER A 572 19.80 8.77 56.48
CA SER A 572 21.12 8.16 56.18
C SER A 572 22.04 9.21 55.58
N THR A 573 23.25 9.31 56.13
CA THR A 573 24.25 10.31 55.69
C THR A 573 25.41 9.66 54.94
N TRP A 574 25.40 8.33 54.83
CA TRP A 574 26.46 7.55 54.20
C TRP A 574 25.85 6.40 53.41
N TYR A 575 25.73 6.59 52.09
CA TYR A 575 25.19 5.61 51.17
C TYR A 575 25.77 5.76 49.76
N ALA A 576 25.75 4.68 48.98
CA ALA A 576 25.93 4.73 47.53
C ALA A 576 24.85 3.90 46.83
N ILE A 577 24.23 4.49 45.81
CA ILE A 577 23.06 3.97 45.10
C ILE A 577 23.32 4.09 43.61
N GLY A 578 23.04 3.03 42.85
CA GLY A 578 23.12 3.08 41.39
C GLY A 578 22.98 1.69 40.78
N ILE A 579 23.83 1.38 39.81
CA ILE A 579 23.80 0.10 39.10
C ILE A 579 25.18 -0.57 39.07
N ALA A 580 25.19 -1.88 38.89
CA ALA A 580 26.41 -2.64 38.69
C ALA A 580 26.17 -3.85 37.77
N TYR A 581 27.22 -4.28 37.07
CA TYR A 581 27.22 -5.59 36.43
C TYR A 581 27.23 -6.71 37.47
N LYS A 582 26.77 -7.92 37.07
CA LYS A 582 26.85 -9.12 37.92
C LYS A 582 28.29 -9.44 38.36
N SER A 583 29.25 -9.17 37.48
CA SER A 583 30.69 -9.37 37.70
C SER A 583 31.34 -8.33 38.60
N ALA A 584 30.61 -7.31 39.05
CA ALA A 584 31.18 -6.27 39.91
C ALA A 584 31.71 -6.87 41.22
N PRO A 585 32.98 -6.57 41.58
CA PRO A 585 33.56 -7.03 42.83
C PRO A 585 32.71 -6.68 44.06
N ARG A 586 32.60 -7.62 44.99
CA ARG A 586 31.77 -7.51 46.21
C ARG A 586 32.58 -7.32 47.49
N ASN A 587 33.90 -7.31 47.39
CA ASN A 587 34.85 -7.10 48.48
C ASN A 587 35.35 -5.64 48.60
N GLU A 588 34.95 -4.76 47.68
CA GLU A 588 35.33 -3.35 47.63
C GLU A 588 34.12 -2.41 47.51
N TRP A 589 34.36 -1.10 47.59
CA TRP A 589 33.32 -0.07 47.49
C TRP A 589 32.76 0.01 46.08
N VAL A 590 31.43 0.06 45.98
CA VAL A 590 30.73 0.28 44.72
C VAL A 590 31.10 1.67 44.17
N GLY A 591 31.38 1.74 42.86
CA GLY A 591 31.92 2.92 42.16
C GLY A 591 33.45 2.98 42.08
N LYS A 592 34.20 2.13 42.82
CA LYS A 592 35.67 2.08 42.71
C LYS A 592 36.19 1.18 41.59
N ASN A 593 35.32 0.42 40.94
CA ASN A 593 35.64 -0.42 39.79
C ASN A 593 34.98 0.08 38.50
N THR A 594 35.37 -0.53 37.39
CA THR A 594 34.81 -0.31 36.05
C THR A 594 33.41 -0.89 35.86
N SER A 595 32.91 -1.69 36.80
CA SER A 595 31.67 -2.45 36.68
C SER A 595 30.50 -1.87 37.48
N SER A 596 30.64 -0.66 38.01
CA SER A 596 29.60 0.00 38.79
C SER A 596 29.60 1.53 38.65
N TRP A 597 28.40 2.10 38.72
CA TRP A 597 28.12 3.54 38.59
C TRP A 597 27.15 3.93 39.69
N VAL A 598 27.56 4.86 40.56
CA VAL A 598 26.76 5.18 41.76
C VAL A 598 26.77 6.66 42.08
N PHE A 599 25.63 7.14 42.56
CA PHE A 599 25.49 8.36 43.33
C PHE A 599 25.77 8.06 44.81
N THR A 600 26.59 8.88 45.45
CA THR A 600 27.03 8.68 46.82
C THR A 600 26.80 9.93 47.66
N ARG A 601 26.35 9.73 48.90
CA ARG A 601 26.47 10.73 49.97
C ARG A 601 27.52 10.30 50.98
N CYS A 602 28.42 11.21 51.31
CA CYS A 602 29.38 11.09 52.39
C CYS A 602 29.24 12.30 53.31
N ASN A 603 28.50 12.12 54.41
CA ASN A 603 28.11 13.19 55.32
C ASN A 603 27.30 14.30 54.61
N ASN A 604 27.90 15.47 54.38
CA ASN A 604 27.30 16.59 53.66
C ASN A 604 27.71 16.68 52.19
N ASN A 605 28.65 15.83 51.75
CA ASN A 605 29.14 15.84 50.37
C ASN A 605 28.34 14.85 49.54
N PHE A 606 27.84 15.32 48.40
CA PHE A 606 27.24 14.49 47.37
C PHE A 606 28.18 14.39 46.20
N LEU A 607 28.31 13.20 45.65
CA LEU A 607 29.25 12.93 44.57
C LEU A 607 28.78 11.71 43.77
N VAL A 608 29.26 11.60 42.55
CA VAL A 608 29.09 10.41 41.72
C VAL A 608 30.43 9.70 41.57
N ARG A 609 30.40 8.36 41.56
CA ARG A 609 31.60 7.52 41.45
C ARG A 609 31.48 6.49 40.34
N HIS A 610 32.57 6.33 39.59
CA HIS A 610 32.78 5.26 38.64
C HIS A 610 34.28 5.08 38.38
N ASN A 611 34.78 3.84 38.30
CA ASN A 611 36.17 3.53 37.97
C ASN A 611 37.20 4.33 38.82
N ASN A 612 36.93 4.43 40.12
CA ASN A 612 37.75 5.15 41.10
C ASN A 612 37.89 6.67 40.82
N LYS A 613 37.06 7.22 39.93
CA LYS A 613 36.90 8.66 39.70
C LYS A 613 35.69 9.16 40.47
N GLU A 614 35.83 10.32 41.09
CA GLU A 614 34.78 10.98 41.86
C GLU A 614 34.54 12.39 41.28
N ALA A 615 33.27 12.78 41.18
CA ALA A 615 32.88 14.16 40.87
C ALA A 615 31.88 14.67 41.91
N LEU A 616 32.20 15.80 42.56
CA LEU A 616 31.34 16.45 43.54
C LEU A 616 30.13 17.08 42.84
N LEU A 617 28.98 17.00 43.50
CA LEU A 617 27.73 17.56 43.03
C LEU A 617 27.22 18.59 44.04
N ASP A 618 26.66 19.68 43.54
CA ASP A 618 25.94 20.66 44.36
C ASP A 618 24.50 20.19 44.53
N VAL A 619 24.22 19.56 45.68
CA VAL A 619 22.92 18.95 46.00
C VAL A 619 22.47 19.43 47.36
N ASN A 620 21.16 19.68 47.50
CA ASN A 620 20.58 20.10 48.77
C ASN A 620 20.86 19.05 49.87
N PRO A 621 21.49 19.44 51.00
CA PRO A 621 21.75 18.55 52.14
C PRO A 621 20.52 17.85 52.71
N GLN A 622 19.33 18.39 52.47
CA GLN A 622 18.04 17.84 52.88
C GLN A 622 17.44 16.84 51.89
N LEU A 623 18.18 16.36 50.89
CA LEU A 623 17.72 15.31 49.95
C LEU A 623 17.19 14.09 50.72
N LYS A 624 15.88 13.82 50.61
CA LYS A 624 15.20 12.69 51.28
C LYS A 624 14.97 11.50 50.35
N ARG A 625 14.94 11.74 49.04
CA ARG A 625 14.71 10.73 48.01
C ARG A 625 15.66 10.95 46.85
N LEU A 626 16.10 9.86 46.25
CA LEU A 626 16.91 9.85 45.05
C LEU A 626 16.18 9.05 43.98
N GLY A 627 15.84 9.69 42.87
CA GLY A 627 15.33 9.02 41.67
C GLY A 627 16.48 8.52 40.81
N VAL A 628 16.36 7.29 40.31
CA VAL A 628 17.34 6.66 39.42
C VAL A 628 16.62 6.26 38.14
N LEU A 629 17.07 6.80 37.01
CA LEU A 629 16.60 6.45 35.67
C LEU A 629 17.70 5.72 34.93
N LEU A 630 17.47 4.45 34.63
CA LEU A 630 18.28 3.64 33.74
C LEU A 630 17.59 3.62 32.38
N ASP A 631 18.18 4.26 31.38
CA ASP A 631 17.79 4.09 29.98
C ASP A 631 18.83 3.20 29.31
N TYR A 632 18.54 1.89 29.30
CA TYR A 632 19.46 0.90 28.75
C TYR A 632 19.56 1.07 27.22
N ASP A 633 18.42 1.31 26.56
CA ASP A 633 18.35 1.44 25.11
C ASP A 633 19.13 2.67 24.60
N ASN A 634 19.09 3.79 25.34
CA ASN A 634 19.83 5.00 25.03
C ASN A 634 21.19 5.12 25.74
N ASN A 635 21.67 4.06 26.40
CA ASN A 635 23.00 4.03 27.01
C ASN A 635 23.23 5.12 28.08
N THR A 636 22.24 5.40 28.93
CA THR A 636 22.38 6.40 30.00
C THR A 636 21.88 5.94 31.37
N LEU A 637 22.53 6.44 32.42
CA LEU A 637 22.08 6.35 33.80
C LEU A 637 22.00 7.75 34.40
N SER A 638 20.82 8.18 34.81
CA SER A 638 20.57 9.53 35.30
C SER A 638 20.02 9.51 36.74
N PHE A 639 20.43 10.50 37.53
CA PHE A 639 20.03 10.68 38.92
C PHE A 639 19.25 11.99 39.08
N TYR A 640 18.18 11.94 39.87
CA TYR A 640 17.27 13.06 40.07
C TYR A 640 16.91 13.26 41.54
N ASP A 641 16.60 14.50 41.91
CA ASP A 641 15.81 14.82 43.09
C ASP A 641 14.33 14.89 42.67
N PRO A 642 13.52 13.84 42.93
CA PRO A 642 12.14 13.79 42.48
C PRO A 642 11.25 14.82 43.17
N ALA A 643 11.60 15.29 44.37
CA ALA A 643 10.79 16.26 45.11
C ALA A 643 10.86 17.67 44.50
N ASN A 644 11.99 17.99 43.86
CA ASN A 644 12.23 19.29 43.23
C ASN A 644 12.29 19.20 41.70
N SER A 645 12.01 18.02 41.12
CA SER A 645 12.18 17.71 39.69
C SER A 645 13.54 18.14 39.13
N LEU A 646 14.60 18.03 39.95
CA LEU A 646 15.94 18.50 39.61
C LEU A 646 16.81 17.34 39.09
N HIS A 647 17.38 17.51 37.91
CA HIS A 647 18.42 16.63 37.40
C HIS A 647 19.73 16.85 38.17
N LEU A 648 20.34 15.76 38.66
CA LEU A 648 21.56 15.82 39.46
C LEU A 648 22.79 15.44 38.63
N HIS A 649 22.73 14.35 37.88
CA HIS A 649 23.84 13.86 37.07
C HIS A 649 23.40 12.78 36.07
N THR A 650 24.12 12.66 34.94
CA THR A 650 23.98 11.56 33.99
C THR A 650 25.32 10.95 33.64
N PHE A 651 25.42 9.63 33.74
CA PHE A 651 26.48 8.84 33.14
C PHE A 651 26.08 8.39 31.74
N PRO A 652 26.87 8.70 30.70
CA PRO A 652 26.82 7.96 29.45
C PRO A 652 27.53 6.60 29.65
N ILE A 653 26.85 5.50 29.35
CA ILE A 653 27.33 4.14 29.60
C ILE A 653 27.07 3.28 28.37
N SER A 654 28.11 2.77 27.72
CA SER A 654 27.96 1.71 26.72
C SER A 654 27.73 0.38 27.41
N PHE A 655 26.46 0.00 27.59
CA PHE A 655 26.11 -1.24 28.25
C PHE A 655 26.51 -2.44 27.38
N ILE A 656 27.27 -3.37 27.97
CA ILE A 656 27.72 -4.61 27.29
C ILE A 656 27.12 -5.87 27.90
N LEU A 657 26.54 -5.76 29.09
CA LEU A 657 25.98 -6.85 29.88
C LEU A 657 24.76 -6.33 30.68
N PRO A 658 23.86 -7.24 31.11
CA PRO A 658 22.79 -6.87 32.01
C PRO A 658 23.29 -6.24 33.32
N VAL A 659 22.62 -5.19 33.78
CA VAL A 659 22.93 -4.47 35.02
C VAL A 659 21.89 -4.77 36.09
N CYS A 660 22.27 -4.72 37.35
CA CYS A 660 21.31 -4.77 38.46
C CYS A 660 21.41 -3.50 39.32
N PRO A 661 20.29 -3.06 39.93
CA PRO A 661 20.32 -2.04 40.96
C PRO A 661 21.23 -2.47 42.12
N THR A 662 22.07 -1.56 42.61
CA THR A 662 23.01 -1.82 43.70
C THR A 662 22.98 -0.73 44.75
N PHE A 663 23.07 -1.14 46.01
CA PHE A 663 22.89 -0.27 47.15
C PHE A 663 23.95 -0.59 48.21
N THR A 664 24.52 0.44 48.81
CA THR A 664 25.39 0.33 49.98
C THR A 664 25.02 1.39 50.99
N ILE A 665 25.05 1.03 52.28
CA ILE A 665 24.81 1.97 53.38
C ILE A 665 25.89 1.80 54.45
N TRP A 666 26.14 2.85 55.23
CA TRP A 666 26.97 2.76 56.44
C TRP A 666 26.17 2.98 57.72
N ASN A 667 25.08 3.74 57.65
CA ASN A 667 24.24 4.07 58.80
C ASN A 667 22.75 4.07 58.45
N LYS A 668 21.94 3.79 59.48
CA LYS A 668 20.46 3.82 59.45
C LYS A 668 19.91 2.82 58.41
N SER A 669 18.89 3.22 57.67
CA SER A 669 18.20 2.40 56.68
C SER A 669 17.87 3.19 55.41
N VAL A 670 17.64 2.46 54.33
CA VAL A 670 17.09 2.99 53.07
C VAL A 670 15.92 2.12 52.63
N LEU A 671 14.92 2.75 52.02
CA LEU A 671 13.72 2.10 51.47
C LEU A 671 13.68 2.29 49.95
N ILE A 672 13.43 1.22 49.22
CA ILE A 672 13.40 1.17 47.77
C ILE A 672 11.94 1.18 47.30
N LEU A 673 11.65 2.02 46.31
CA LEU A 673 10.38 2.10 45.61
C LEU A 673 10.65 1.70 44.15
N SER A 674 10.46 0.42 43.84
CA SER A 674 10.69 -0.15 42.50
C SER A 674 9.39 -0.28 41.72
N GLY A 675 9.50 -0.49 40.40
CA GLY A 675 8.34 -0.66 39.52
C GLY A 675 7.58 0.63 39.21
N LEU A 676 8.20 1.79 39.46
CA LEU A 676 7.58 3.10 39.23
C LEU A 676 7.52 3.41 37.72
N PRO A 677 6.49 4.12 37.23
CA PRO A 677 6.50 4.69 35.89
C PRO A 677 7.59 5.76 35.81
N ALA A 678 8.22 5.91 34.64
CA ALA A 678 9.14 7.01 34.40
C ALA A 678 8.36 8.34 34.39
N PRO A 679 8.74 9.36 35.17
CA PRO A 679 8.01 10.62 35.23
C PRO A 679 7.95 11.38 33.89
N ASP A 680 6.78 11.93 33.54
CA ASP A 680 6.52 12.59 32.25
C ASP A 680 7.41 13.82 31.98
N PHE A 681 7.84 14.55 33.02
CA PHE A 681 8.75 15.69 32.87
C PHE A 681 10.11 15.27 32.29
N MET A 682 10.45 13.99 32.33
CA MET A 682 11.71 13.45 31.84
C MET A 682 11.68 13.19 30.32
N ASP A 683 10.50 13.06 29.71
CA ASP A 683 10.34 12.86 28.26
C ASP A 683 10.59 14.14 27.43
N SER A 684 10.41 15.32 28.03
CA SER A 684 10.66 16.62 27.39
C SER A 684 12.16 16.94 27.19
N PHE A 685 13.06 16.31 27.95
CA PHE A 685 14.51 16.46 27.78
C PHE A 685 15.13 15.45 26.81
N MET A 686 14.45 14.32 26.56
CA MET A 686 14.91 13.30 25.60
C MET A 686 14.62 13.66 24.14
N SER A 687 13.86 14.73 23.89
CA SER A 687 13.36 15.13 22.57
C SER A 687 14.08 16.33 21.96
N GLN A 688 15.11 16.89 22.61
CA GLN A 688 15.97 17.92 21.99
C GLN A 688 17.27 17.29 21.44
N PRO A 689 17.58 17.44 20.14
CA PRO A 689 18.92 17.17 19.63
C PRO A 689 19.87 18.15 20.32
N GLN A 690 20.85 17.65 21.07
CA GLN A 690 21.92 18.51 21.60
C GLN A 690 22.74 19.05 20.44
N GLU A 691 22.47 20.29 20.03
CA GLU A 691 23.42 21.08 19.26
C GLU A 691 24.68 21.26 20.10
N THR A 692 25.80 20.77 19.56
CA THR A 692 27.13 20.92 20.11
C THR A 692 27.51 22.40 20.23
N ILE A 693 27.48 22.95 21.45
CA ILE A 693 28.22 24.16 21.78
C ILE A 693 29.45 23.75 22.56
N SER A 694 30.53 23.54 21.82
CA SER A 694 31.89 23.41 22.34
C SER A 694 32.35 24.76 22.92
N ARG A 695 32.56 24.79 24.25
CA ARG A 695 33.50 25.72 24.87
C ARG A 695 34.49 24.92 25.71
N PRO A 696 35.81 25.03 25.45
CA PRO A 696 36.81 24.37 26.27
C PRO A 696 36.97 25.17 27.57
N GLN A 697 36.68 24.54 28.71
CA GLN A 697 37.21 25.02 29.99
C GLN A 697 38.20 24.00 30.53
N GLU A 698 39.42 24.50 30.71
CA GLU A 698 40.61 23.83 31.17
C GLU A 698 40.40 23.23 32.57
N SER A 699 40.99 22.05 32.76
CA SER A 699 41.01 21.32 34.02
C SER A 699 41.85 22.05 35.08
N PRO A 700 41.42 22.05 36.34
CA PRO A 700 42.33 22.08 37.46
C PRO A 700 42.29 20.72 38.18
N TYR A 701 43.19 19.81 37.80
CA TYR A 701 43.59 18.70 38.66
C TYR A 701 44.32 19.29 39.88
N VAL A 702 43.60 19.54 40.96
CA VAL A 702 44.19 19.75 42.28
C VAL A 702 44.42 18.38 42.91
N SER A 703 45.69 18.00 42.98
CA SER A 703 46.16 16.86 43.75
C SER A 703 46.24 17.25 45.22
N GLY A 704 45.57 16.49 46.08
CA GLY A 704 45.80 16.49 47.52
C GLY A 704 44.55 16.62 48.36
N LEU A 705 44.07 15.49 48.92
CA LEU A 705 43.97 15.27 50.37
C LEU A 705 43.28 13.93 50.68
N LYS A 706 44.05 13.10 51.40
CA LYS A 706 43.71 12.10 52.42
C LYS A 706 42.38 11.32 52.28
N GLY A 707 42.54 10.02 52.03
CA GLY A 707 41.47 9.04 52.12
C GLY A 707 40.83 9.00 53.51
N CYS A 708 39.49 8.93 53.52
CA CYS A 708 38.72 8.54 54.69
C CYS A 708 38.92 7.03 54.93
N GLN A 709 39.55 6.70 56.06
CA GLN A 709 39.38 5.42 56.75
C GLN A 709 38.02 5.38 57.47
#